data_AF-A0A921LW62-F1
#
_entry.id   AF-A0A921LW62-F1
#
_cell.length_a   1.000
_cell.length_b   1.000
_cell.length_c   1.000
_cell.angle_alpha   90.00
_cell.angle_beta   90.00
_cell.angle_gamma   90.00
#
_symmetry.space_group_name_H-M   'P 1'
#
loop_
_entity.id
_entity.type
_entity.pdbx_description
1 polymer ?
#
loop_
_entity_poly.entity_id
_entity_poly.type
_entity_poly.pdbx_seq_one_letter_code
_entity_poly.pdbx_strand_id
1 'polypeptide(L)'
;MASHRKTAQPAFDPRTVKEHIVETPLNEEMSKSFLEYAYSVIYARALPDARDGMKPVQRRIVYQMGQMNLNPDRPYMKSARVVGEVMGKLHPHGDSAIYEAMVRLAQPFAMRLPLVDGHGNFGSLDDGPAASRYTEARLAPAALGMNANIDEDTVDFAPNYDNKLKEPTVLPAAIPNLLVNGGSGIAVGMATNMATHNLGEVINAAKHLMAHPDATLEELMRYVPGPDWPGGGIIIGRDGIREAYASGRGTLTTRSATHIENVTARKKAIVVTELPFMVGPERVLERISEGVKNRKLEGISGAIDLTDRHNGTRIVIEIKTGFDPNAVLVQLFKHTPLQDNFTMNNVALVDGRPHTMGLKEMLQVWIDHRRLVVRRRSEFRRTKAQERLHLVEGLLLAMVDIDEVIQVIRSSDDADAAKSRLMAVFDLDEVQAQYILDLRLRRLTRMSRIELEAERDDLRRRIEELESILASADELDRVVVSEMDDVADRYGSPRRTVLLDVDPDGSMHPVTAAGAEGVPAGAMEAVRAAHTVSSAEADVAAAAAARKAGEDAGAVSALQLDDEPCVVMMGASGLIARTSPSALDVWESRSSGDARADGDQIVALFPTTTLASYGLITSSGRLVLAHVADLPALPASTTLSVAGGVKAKELLGTTENTDPVPGEYVVTAIAMSAPPHKGDASDSDDASDDALPPLAIGTRHGVIKRWNRESPTTMDSWSVIDLKDDDTVVFAAPAADEDRLVFISSDSSLLTYEAGNVRPQGRTAGGMAGIKLADGCQVVTFNVIPAGKVAWTYEEGENGLFSASGAVVLTVAGDADALPGTENGSAKVTPLEMYPTKGRATGGVRSQRFLKGQNTLIFAWVGLYPLHASTEGGNPVELPKPDMRRDGSGTELAAPIAFAG
;
A
#
# COMPACT_ATOMS: atom_id res chain seq x y z
N MET A 1 -8.92 -92.21 27.84
CA MET A 1 -7.96 -91.13 27.57
C MET A 1 -8.58 -89.80 28.01
N ALA A 2 -8.01 -89.16 29.02
CA ALA A 2 -8.14 -87.72 29.25
C ALA A 2 -7.01 -87.31 30.20
N SER A 3 -6.08 -86.54 29.65
CA SER A 3 -4.90 -85.99 30.32
C SER A 3 -5.32 -84.98 31.39
N HIS A 4 -5.04 -85.26 32.66
CA HIS A 4 -5.03 -84.24 33.69
C HIS A 4 -3.79 -83.35 33.51
N ARG A 5 -3.95 -82.29 32.72
CA ARG A 5 -3.04 -81.13 32.71
C ARG A 5 -2.98 -80.55 34.12
N LYS A 6 -1.77 -80.53 34.70
CA LYS A 6 -1.44 -79.68 35.86
C LYS A 6 -1.71 -78.23 35.50
N THR A 7 -2.57 -77.57 36.25
CA THR A 7 -2.75 -76.12 36.25
C THR A 7 -1.49 -75.45 36.81
N ALA A 8 -0.88 -74.57 36.01
CA ALA A 8 0.23 -73.73 36.45
C ALA A 8 -0.24 -72.78 37.56
N GLN A 9 0.54 -72.64 38.63
CA GLN A 9 0.30 -71.61 39.65
C GLN A 9 0.39 -70.22 39.02
N PRO A 10 -0.52 -69.29 39.35
CA PRO A 10 -0.36 -67.89 38.98
C PRO A 10 0.85 -67.32 39.74
N ALA A 11 1.86 -66.85 39.00
CA ALA A 11 3.15 -66.42 39.55
C ALA A 11 3.14 -65.01 40.19
N PHE A 12 1.97 -64.41 40.46
CA PHE A 12 1.90 -63.04 40.99
C PHE A 12 0.66 -62.82 41.86
N ASP A 13 0.86 -62.64 43.18
CA ASP A 13 -0.14 -62.13 44.12
C ASP A 13 0.21 -60.67 44.47
N PRO A 14 -0.56 -59.68 43.99
CA PRO A 14 -0.33 -58.26 44.27
C PRO A 14 -0.26 -57.91 45.78
N ARG A 15 -0.81 -58.76 46.66
CA ARG A 15 -0.85 -58.54 48.12
C ARG A 15 0.48 -58.91 48.81
N THR A 16 1.41 -59.53 48.09
CA THR A 16 2.72 -59.96 48.61
C THR A 16 3.85 -59.00 48.26
N VAL A 17 3.56 -57.91 47.55
CA VAL A 17 4.54 -56.87 47.24
C VAL A 17 4.83 -56.07 48.51
N LYS A 18 6.05 -56.14 49.03
CA LYS A 18 6.54 -55.19 50.03
C LYS A 18 6.71 -53.83 49.35
N GLU A 19 5.72 -52.96 49.49
CA GLU A 19 5.80 -51.59 48.98
C GLU A 19 6.85 -50.80 49.77
N HIS A 20 7.86 -50.27 49.08
CA HIS A 20 8.84 -49.37 49.65
C HIS A 20 8.34 -47.93 49.46
N ILE A 21 7.41 -47.49 50.31
CA ILE A 21 6.84 -46.14 50.27
C ILE A 21 7.82 -45.17 50.92
N VAL A 22 8.29 -44.18 50.17
CA VAL A 22 9.10 -43.07 50.67
C VAL A 22 8.19 -41.84 50.77
N GLU A 23 7.88 -41.41 51.99
CA GLU A 23 7.12 -40.18 52.21
C GLU A 23 8.01 -38.97 51.86
N THR A 24 7.58 -38.17 50.89
CA THR A 24 8.26 -36.93 50.49
C THR A 24 7.42 -35.74 50.92
N PRO A 25 7.95 -34.77 51.68
CA PRO A 25 7.22 -33.57 52.07
C PRO A 25 6.68 -32.83 50.85
N LEU A 26 5.39 -32.47 50.86
CA LEU A 26 4.73 -31.81 49.73
C LEU A 26 5.42 -30.49 49.33
N ASN A 27 5.89 -29.71 50.31
CA ASN A 27 6.57 -28.44 50.03
C ASN A 27 7.88 -28.64 49.26
N GLU A 28 8.66 -29.65 49.63
CA GLU A 28 9.92 -30.01 48.99
C GLU A 28 9.68 -30.53 47.58
N GLU A 29 8.71 -31.44 47.42
CA GLU A 29 8.38 -32.01 46.12
C GLU A 29 7.83 -30.94 45.17
N MET A 30 6.92 -30.08 45.64
CA MET A 30 6.38 -28.97 44.84
C MET A 30 7.47 -27.98 44.43
N SER A 31 8.36 -27.60 45.35
CA SER A 31 9.47 -26.68 45.06
C SER A 31 10.43 -27.28 44.03
N LYS A 32 10.84 -28.53 44.24
CA LYS A 32 11.77 -29.24 43.36
C LYS A 32 11.18 -29.45 41.96
N SER A 33 9.98 -30.02 41.87
CA SER A 33 9.30 -30.27 40.59
C SER A 33 9.02 -28.96 39.84
N PHE A 34 8.61 -27.90 40.53
CA PHE A 34 8.40 -26.59 39.90
C PHE A 34 9.70 -25.97 39.40
N LEU A 35 10.79 -26.05 40.18
CA LEU A 35 12.09 -25.51 39.78
C LEU A 35 12.69 -26.26 38.58
N GLU A 36 12.60 -27.58 38.57
CA GLU A 36 13.05 -28.41 37.43
C GLU A 36 12.26 -28.09 36.16
N TYR A 37 10.93 -27.95 36.26
CA TYR A 37 10.09 -27.53 35.14
C TYR A 37 10.43 -26.12 34.67
N ALA A 38 10.55 -25.15 35.59
CA ALA A 38 10.88 -23.76 35.27
C ALA A 38 12.24 -23.67 34.57
N TYR A 39 13.25 -24.38 35.07
CA TYR A 39 14.57 -24.47 34.46
C TYR A 39 14.49 -25.06 33.04
N SER A 40 13.78 -26.18 32.85
CA SER A 40 13.60 -26.77 31.52
C SER A 40 12.93 -25.81 30.53
N VAL A 41 11.88 -25.10 30.94
CA VAL A 41 11.17 -24.15 30.07
C VAL A 41 12.02 -22.93 29.71
N ILE A 42 12.75 -22.36 30.67
CA ILE A 42 13.59 -21.18 30.45
C ILE A 42 14.76 -21.50 29.51
N TYR A 43 15.49 -22.58 29.77
CA TYR A 43 16.76 -22.87 29.11
C TYR A 43 16.58 -23.68 27.80
N ALA A 44 15.59 -24.56 27.73
CA ALA A 44 15.45 -25.53 26.65
C ALA A 44 14.20 -25.34 25.79
N ARG A 45 13.42 -24.26 25.97
CA ARG A 45 12.18 -24.06 25.21
C ARG A 45 11.89 -22.61 24.81
N ALA A 46 11.77 -21.69 25.78
CA ALA A 46 11.07 -20.42 25.54
C ALA A 46 11.97 -19.29 25.00
N LEU A 47 13.22 -19.20 25.46
CA LEU A 47 14.15 -18.12 25.11
C LEU A 47 15.14 -18.54 24.01
N PRO A 48 15.50 -17.64 23.09
CA PRO A 48 16.57 -17.89 22.13
C PRO A 48 17.96 -17.78 22.77
N ASP A 49 18.95 -18.44 22.18
CA ASP A 49 20.38 -18.22 22.50
C ASP A 49 20.84 -16.93 21.82
N ALA A 50 21.59 -16.08 22.53
CA ALA A 50 22.00 -14.78 22.02
C ALA A 50 22.99 -14.86 20.85
N ARG A 51 23.72 -15.97 20.71
CA ARG A 51 24.74 -16.16 19.68
C ARG A 51 24.17 -16.48 18.30
N ASP A 52 23.10 -17.27 18.23
CA ASP A 52 22.46 -17.64 16.94
C ASP A 52 21.01 -17.15 16.81
N GLY A 53 20.44 -16.58 17.86
CA GLY A 53 19.06 -16.10 17.90
C GLY A 53 18.00 -17.18 17.80
N MET A 54 18.34 -18.46 18.02
CA MET A 54 17.41 -19.57 17.85
C MET A 54 16.97 -20.18 19.17
N LYS A 55 15.70 -20.58 19.22
CA LYS A 55 15.20 -21.54 20.21
C LYS A 55 15.63 -22.96 19.82
N PRO A 56 15.68 -23.90 20.77
CA PRO A 56 16.11 -25.27 20.49
C PRO A 56 15.33 -25.97 19.36
N VAL A 57 14.01 -25.78 19.27
CA VAL A 57 13.20 -26.36 18.18
C VAL A 57 13.59 -25.79 16.81
N GLN A 58 13.82 -24.47 16.72
CA GLN A 58 14.21 -23.80 15.47
C GLN A 58 15.60 -24.25 15.02
N ARG A 59 16.55 -24.31 15.96
CA ARG A 59 17.92 -24.81 15.73
C ARG A 59 17.91 -26.22 15.17
N ARG A 60 17.17 -27.12 15.81
CA ARG A 60 17.04 -28.53 15.39
C ARG A 60 16.42 -28.67 14.01
N ILE A 61 15.42 -27.86 13.68
CA ILE A 61 14.82 -27.84 12.32
C ILE A 61 15.85 -27.44 11.28
N VAL A 62 16.51 -26.28 11.46
CA VAL A 62 17.47 -25.75 10.47
C VAL A 62 18.67 -26.69 10.33
N TYR A 63 19.20 -27.22 11.42
CA TYR A 63 20.29 -28.21 11.41
C TYR A 63 19.88 -29.49 10.68
N GLN A 64 18.75 -30.10 11.06
CA GLN A 64 18.31 -31.37 10.47
C GLN A 64 17.99 -31.24 8.97
N MET A 65 17.40 -30.12 8.56
CA MET A 65 17.18 -29.84 7.13
C MET A 65 18.49 -29.73 6.35
N GLY A 66 19.55 -29.17 6.96
CA GLY A 66 20.91 -29.18 6.42
C GLY A 66 21.48 -30.59 6.28
N GLN A 67 21.36 -31.41 7.32
CA GLN A 67 21.79 -32.83 7.30
C GLN A 67 21.02 -33.67 6.27
N MET A 68 19.79 -33.30 5.96
CA MET A 68 18.97 -33.91 4.90
C MET A 68 19.31 -33.37 3.50
N ASN A 69 20.25 -32.43 3.38
CA ASN A 69 20.65 -31.77 2.14
C ASN A 69 19.48 -31.08 1.42
N LEU A 70 18.58 -30.43 2.18
CA LEU A 70 17.43 -29.68 1.65
C LEU A 70 17.81 -28.26 1.25
N ASN A 71 18.87 -28.12 0.46
CA ASN A 71 19.39 -26.83 0.04
C ASN A 71 18.44 -26.09 -0.93
N PRO A 72 18.59 -24.76 -1.10
CA PRO A 72 17.74 -23.98 -2.01
C PRO A 72 17.81 -24.39 -3.49
N ASP A 73 18.85 -25.10 -3.93
CA ASP A 73 18.98 -25.65 -5.28
C ASP A 73 18.24 -26.98 -5.47
N ARG A 74 17.73 -27.57 -4.38
CA ARG A 74 17.05 -28.87 -4.38
C ARG A 74 15.52 -28.72 -4.44
N PRO A 75 14.81 -29.74 -4.97
CA PRO A 75 13.35 -29.78 -4.93
C PRO A 75 12.82 -29.74 -3.50
N TYR A 76 11.63 -29.18 -3.33
CA TYR A 76 10.92 -29.17 -2.05
C TYR A 76 10.64 -30.60 -1.56
N MET A 77 10.62 -30.77 -0.23
CA MET A 77 10.28 -32.03 0.42
C MET A 77 9.03 -31.87 1.28
N LYS A 78 8.19 -32.90 1.38
CA LYS A 78 7.00 -32.87 2.24
C LYS A 78 7.37 -32.46 3.68
N SER A 79 6.66 -31.46 4.20
CA SER A 79 6.87 -30.92 5.54
C SER A 79 6.78 -32.00 6.61
N ALA A 80 5.83 -32.93 6.47
CA ALA A 80 5.68 -34.08 7.36
C ALA A 80 6.95 -34.95 7.49
N ARG A 81 7.76 -35.07 6.42
CA ARG A 81 9.02 -35.81 6.46
C ARG A 81 10.09 -35.07 7.27
N VAL A 82 10.20 -33.75 7.09
CA VAL A 82 11.11 -32.91 7.89
C VAL A 82 10.74 -32.97 9.37
N VAL A 83 9.45 -32.80 9.68
CA VAL A 83 8.92 -32.88 11.05
C VAL A 83 9.21 -34.24 11.67
N GLY A 84 8.97 -35.34 10.93
CA GLY A 84 9.25 -36.70 11.42
C GLY A 84 10.72 -36.96 11.70
N GLU A 85 11.62 -36.47 10.85
CA GLU A 85 13.08 -36.58 11.04
C GLU A 85 13.56 -35.79 12.26
N VAL A 86 13.09 -34.54 12.43
CA VAL A 86 13.42 -33.71 13.61
C VAL A 86 12.89 -34.36 14.88
N MET A 87 11.65 -34.84 14.86
CA MET A 87 11.00 -35.48 16.01
C MET A 87 11.73 -36.76 16.41
N GLY A 88 12.01 -37.64 15.43
CA GLY A 88 12.60 -38.95 15.68
C GLY A 88 14.08 -38.91 16.06
N LYS A 89 14.82 -37.85 15.72
CA LYS A 89 16.27 -37.76 15.97
C LYS A 89 16.64 -36.76 17.06
N LEU A 90 15.98 -35.61 17.12
CA LEU A 90 16.47 -34.45 17.88
C LEU A 90 15.46 -33.89 18.89
N HIS A 91 14.17 -33.84 18.56
CA HIS A 91 13.16 -33.11 19.34
C HIS A 91 12.04 -34.04 19.87
N PRO A 92 12.12 -34.52 21.12
CA PRO A 92 11.19 -35.51 21.67
C PRO A 92 9.87 -34.88 22.16
N HIS A 93 9.27 -34.01 21.34
CA HIS A 93 7.99 -33.36 21.62
C HIS A 93 7.05 -33.50 20.40
N GLY A 94 5.79 -33.09 20.58
CA GLY A 94 4.75 -33.25 19.56
C GLY A 94 5.13 -32.67 18.19
N ASP A 95 4.68 -33.34 17.14
CA ASP A 95 4.86 -32.96 15.74
C ASP A 95 4.28 -31.58 15.42
N SER A 96 3.17 -31.20 16.06
CA SER A 96 2.53 -29.89 15.90
C SER A 96 3.47 -28.74 16.24
N ALA A 97 4.17 -28.79 17.37
CA ALA A 97 5.07 -27.72 17.82
C ALA A 97 6.27 -27.54 16.88
N ILE A 98 6.78 -28.65 16.32
CA ILE A 98 7.87 -28.62 15.32
C ILE A 98 7.35 -28.01 14.02
N TYR A 99 6.16 -28.42 13.57
CA TYR A 99 5.55 -27.91 12.36
C TYR A 99 5.23 -26.41 12.45
N GLU A 100 4.63 -25.96 13.54
CA GLU A 100 4.35 -24.53 13.81
C GLU A 100 5.63 -23.70 13.82
N ALA A 101 6.70 -24.19 14.46
CA ALA A 101 7.99 -23.52 14.44
C ALA A 101 8.57 -23.43 13.02
N MET A 102 8.49 -24.51 12.24
CA MET A 102 8.95 -24.54 10.85
C MET A 102 8.13 -23.59 9.96
N VAL A 103 6.81 -23.53 10.17
CA VAL A 103 5.91 -22.61 9.45
C VAL A 103 6.31 -21.17 9.75
N ARG A 104 6.53 -20.81 11.01
CA ARG A 104 6.95 -19.45 11.38
C ARG A 104 8.29 -19.06 10.73
N LEU A 105 9.24 -19.99 10.63
CA LEU A 105 10.53 -19.77 9.94
C LEU A 105 10.36 -19.51 8.42
N ALA A 106 9.21 -19.87 7.84
CA ALA A 106 8.90 -19.69 6.42
C ALA A 106 8.01 -18.47 6.12
N GLN A 107 7.33 -17.91 7.13
CA GLN A 107 6.36 -16.85 6.93
C GLN A 107 7.04 -15.48 6.69
N PRO A 108 6.87 -14.86 5.51
CA PRO A 108 7.55 -13.61 5.15
C PRO A 108 7.01 -12.39 5.90
N PHE A 109 5.83 -12.48 6.51
CA PHE A 109 5.26 -11.44 7.37
C PHE A 109 5.72 -11.56 8.83
N ALA A 110 6.23 -12.73 9.25
CA ALA A 110 6.69 -12.99 10.61
C ALA A 110 8.22 -12.89 10.75
N MET A 111 8.96 -13.22 9.69
CA MET A 111 10.43 -13.20 9.65
C MET A 111 10.92 -12.15 8.67
N ARG A 112 11.85 -11.29 9.11
CA ARG A 112 12.46 -10.28 8.24
C ARG A 112 13.36 -10.90 7.18
N LEU A 113 13.95 -12.05 7.53
CA LEU A 113 14.78 -12.89 6.68
C LEU A 113 14.40 -14.37 6.92
N PRO A 114 13.46 -14.93 6.13
CA PRO A 114 13.01 -16.31 6.28
C PRO A 114 14.16 -17.32 6.19
N LEU A 115 14.09 -18.38 7.01
CA LEU A 115 15.08 -19.45 7.07
C LEU A 115 14.58 -20.76 6.45
N VAL A 116 13.28 -20.86 6.25
CA VAL A 116 12.63 -21.97 5.52
C VAL A 116 11.94 -21.39 4.30
N ASP A 117 12.07 -22.07 3.18
CA ASP A 117 11.32 -21.78 1.95
C ASP A 117 10.18 -22.80 1.87
N GLY A 118 8.95 -22.31 1.99
CA GLY A 118 7.73 -23.11 2.08
C GLY A 118 6.92 -23.07 0.78
N HIS A 119 6.46 -24.24 0.33
CA HIS A 119 5.56 -24.42 -0.81
C HIS A 119 4.20 -24.97 -0.37
N GLY A 120 3.12 -24.28 -0.74
CA GLY A 120 1.75 -24.54 -0.30
C GLY A 120 1.22 -23.46 0.64
N ASN A 121 0.11 -23.74 1.34
CA ASN A 121 -0.46 -22.80 2.30
C ASN A 121 0.29 -22.85 3.65
N PHE A 122 1.18 -21.89 3.88
CA PHE A 122 1.91 -21.66 5.14
C PHE A 122 1.22 -20.64 6.06
N GLY A 123 -0.06 -20.35 5.83
CA GLY A 123 -0.86 -19.40 6.59
C GLY A 123 -0.76 -17.97 6.07
N SER A 124 -1.62 -17.12 6.61
CA SER A 124 -1.64 -15.67 6.42
C SER A 124 -1.55 -14.99 7.80
N LEU A 125 -1.76 -13.67 7.86
CA LEU A 125 -1.87 -12.97 9.14
C LEU A 125 -3.14 -13.35 9.92
N ASP A 126 -4.18 -13.80 9.21
CA ASP A 126 -5.49 -14.13 9.78
C ASP A 126 -5.70 -15.66 9.90
N ASP A 127 -5.15 -16.44 8.97
CA ASP A 127 -5.35 -17.89 8.90
C ASP A 127 -4.10 -18.71 9.22
N GLY A 128 -4.32 -19.84 9.90
CA GLY A 128 -3.28 -20.84 10.16
C GLY A 128 -2.82 -21.61 8.89
N PRO A 129 -1.66 -22.29 8.97
CA PRO A 129 -1.14 -23.09 7.86
C PRO A 129 -2.00 -24.32 7.56
N ALA A 130 -1.92 -24.83 6.33
CA ALA A 130 -2.44 -26.16 6.02
C ALA A 130 -1.64 -27.24 6.77
N ALA A 131 -2.21 -28.44 6.91
CA ALA A 131 -1.52 -29.56 7.57
C ALA A 131 -0.20 -29.95 6.87
N SER A 132 0.78 -30.41 7.64
CA SER A 132 2.14 -30.77 7.19
C SER A 132 2.22 -31.84 6.08
N ARG A 133 1.12 -32.58 5.85
CA ARG A 133 0.99 -33.54 4.75
C ARG A 133 0.77 -32.89 3.38
N TYR A 134 0.28 -31.65 3.35
CA TYR A 134 -0.01 -30.91 2.11
C TYR A 134 1.11 -29.92 1.75
N THR A 135 1.78 -29.35 2.75
CA THR A 135 2.87 -28.41 2.53
C THR A 135 4.20 -29.12 2.26
N GLU A 136 5.10 -28.41 1.59
CA GLU A 136 6.46 -28.82 1.33
C GLU A 136 7.43 -27.72 1.75
N ALA A 137 8.65 -28.08 2.13
CA ALA A 137 9.65 -27.16 2.64
C ALA A 137 11.07 -27.54 2.18
N ARG A 138 11.93 -26.54 2.12
CA ARG A 138 13.40 -26.66 2.01
C ARG A 138 14.06 -25.48 2.75
N LEU A 139 15.38 -25.47 2.86
CA LEU A 139 16.09 -24.33 3.44
C LEU A 139 15.94 -23.10 2.53
N ALA A 140 15.66 -21.95 3.13
CA ALA A 140 15.77 -20.68 2.43
C ALA A 140 17.26 -20.31 2.25
N PRO A 141 17.61 -19.44 1.27
CA PRO A 141 19.00 -19.03 1.03
C PRO A 141 19.75 -18.56 2.29
N ALA A 142 19.09 -17.77 3.15
CA ALA A 142 19.69 -17.26 4.38
C ALA A 142 20.07 -18.36 5.39
N ALA A 143 19.37 -19.51 5.40
CA ALA A 143 19.69 -20.59 6.31
C ALA A 143 21.02 -21.28 6.00
N LEU A 144 21.54 -21.14 4.76
CA LEU A 144 22.89 -21.59 4.43
C LEU A 144 23.94 -20.84 5.27
N GLY A 145 23.75 -19.52 5.47
CA GLY A 145 24.61 -18.72 6.34
C GLY A 145 24.52 -19.13 7.82
N MET A 146 23.42 -19.75 8.24
CA MET A 146 23.28 -20.26 9.60
C MET A 146 24.05 -21.58 9.81
N ASN A 147 24.03 -22.49 8.83
CA ASN A 147 24.62 -23.83 8.90
C ASN A 147 26.05 -23.95 8.34
N ALA A 148 26.57 -22.92 7.69
CA ALA A 148 27.87 -22.99 7.00
C ALA A 148 29.01 -23.46 7.92
N ASN A 149 29.85 -24.35 7.39
CA ASN A 149 31.05 -24.88 8.05
C ASN A 149 30.82 -25.66 9.36
N ILE A 150 29.59 -26.12 9.65
CA ILE A 150 29.28 -26.83 10.89
C ILE A 150 30.09 -28.14 11.08
N ASP A 151 30.52 -28.77 9.99
CA ASP A 151 31.33 -29.99 9.99
C ASP A 151 32.84 -29.72 10.21
N GLU A 152 33.24 -28.46 10.36
CA GLU A 152 34.63 -28.02 10.52
C GLU A 152 34.97 -27.67 11.99
N ASP A 153 34.35 -28.39 12.94
CA ASP A 153 34.52 -28.22 14.39
C ASP A 153 34.35 -26.77 14.87
N THR A 154 33.38 -26.05 14.29
CA THR A 154 33.15 -24.62 14.59
C THR A 154 32.33 -24.38 15.84
N VAL A 155 31.57 -25.38 16.30
CA VAL A 155 30.63 -25.29 17.42
C VAL A 155 30.63 -26.60 18.21
N ASP A 156 30.23 -26.53 19.48
CA ASP A 156 30.15 -27.70 20.33
C ASP A 156 28.89 -28.52 20.05
N PHE A 157 29.07 -29.84 20.07
CA PHE A 157 28.00 -30.82 19.93
C PHE A 157 27.71 -31.51 21.26
N ALA A 158 26.43 -31.59 21.63
CA ALA A 158 25.95 -32.35 22.77
C ALA A 158 25.26 -33.65 22.30
N PRO A 159 25.22 -34.71 23.12
CA PRO A 159 24.37 -35.86 22.85
C PRO A 159 22.90 -35.44 22.71
N ASN A 160 22.17 -36.07 21.79
CA ASN A 160 20.73 -35.90 21.68
C ASN A 160 20.00 -36.55 22.89
N TYR A 161 18.67 -36.43 22.93
CA TYR A 161 17.86 -36.88 24.07
C TYR A 161 17.97 -38.39 24.41
N ASP A 162 18.39 -39.25 23.46
CA ASP A 162 18.60 -40.69 23.67
C ASP A 162 20.08 -41.13 23.59
N ASN A 163 21.01 -40.16 23.54
CA ASN A 163 22.46 -40.34 23.45
C ASN A 163 22.96 -41.17 22.24
N LYS A 164 22.14 -41.37 21.19
CA LYS A 164 22.57 -42.09 19.97
C LYS A 164 23.17 -41.19 18.90
N LEU A 165 22.77 -39.93 18.89
CA LEU A 165 23.22 -38.92 17.93
C LEU A 165 23.80 -37.72 18.67
N LYS A 166 24.44 -36.84 17.92
CA LYS A 166 24.90 -35.55 18.41
C LYS A 166 24.11 -34.42 17.76
N GLU A 167 23.89 -33.35 18.50
CA GLU A 167 23.26 -32.12 18.02
C GLU A 167 24.09 -30.89 18.40
N PRO A 168 24.10 -29.83 17.58
CA PRO A 168 24.83 -28.62 17.88
C PRO A 168 24.16 -27.84 19.02
N THR A 169 24.96 -27.36 19.96
CA THR A 169 24.49 -26.50 21.06
C THR A 169 24.06 -25.12 20.56
N VAL A 170 24.75 -24.62 19.53
CA VAL A 170 24.56 -23.34 18.83
C VAL A 170 24.94 -23.52 17.36
N LEU A 171 24.39 -22.72 16.45
CA LEU A 171 24.81 -22.72 15.04
C LEU A 171 26.00 -21.78 14.78
N PRO A 172 26.82 -22.03 13.73
CA PRO A 172 27.88 -21.11 13.29
C PRO A 172 27.42 -19.68 13.01
N ALA A 173 26.16 -19.52 12.57
CA ALA A 173 25.41 -18.26 12.54
C ALA A 173 26.17 -17.06 11.94
N ALA A 174 26.48 -17.11 10.64
CA ALA A 174 27.09 -15.99 9.91
C ALA A 174 26.16 -14.77 9.80
N ILE A 175 24.89 -14.91 10.16
CA ILE A 175 23.90 -13.82 10.20
C ILE A 175 23.63 -13.48 11.67
N PRO A 176 23.56 -12.19 12.06
CA PRO A 176 23.15 -11.74 13.40
C PRO A 176 21.64 -11.94 13.61
N ASN A 177 21.20 -13.19 13.58
CA ASN A 177 19.81 -13.60 13.43
C ASN A 177 18.91 -13.15 14.60
N LEU A 178 19.45 -13.04 15.83
CA LEU A 178 18.71 -12.52 16.98
C LEU A 178 18.20 -11.10 16.75
N LEU A 179 19.04 -10.22 16.17
CA LEU A 179 18.66 -8.84 15.86
C LEU A 179 17.82 -8.77 14.59
N VAL A 180 18.21 -9.50 13.55
CA VAL A 180 17.56 -9.43 12.23
C VAL A 180 16.13 -9.96 12.28
N ASN A 181 15.94 -11.16 12.82
CA ASN A 181 14.63 -11.81 12.87
C ASN A 181 13.89 -11.62 14.20
N GLY A 182 14.55 -11.07 15.22
CA GLY A 182 13.95 -10.92 16.54
C GLY A 182 13.59 -12.27 17.17
N GLY A 183 12.62 -12.24 18.07
CA GLY A 183 12.20 -13.41 18.81
C GLY A 183 11.11 -13.07 19.82
N SER A 184 10.09 -13.92 19.92
CA SER A 184 9.06 -13.78 20.95
C SER A 184 8.87 -15.09 21.70
N GLY A 185 8.68 -15.01 23.01
CA GLY A 185 8.51 -16.20 23.85
C GLY A 185 8.09 -15.85 25.27
N ILE A 186 7.24 -16.70 25.84
CA ILE A 186 6.80 -16.59 27.23
C ILE A 186 7.42 -17.78 27.98
N ALA A 187 8.24 -17.49 28.98
CA ALA A 187 8.87 -18.49 29.85
C ALA A 187 8.18 -18.49 31.23
N VAL A 188 8.78 -19.17 32.21
CA VAL A 188 8.30 -19.12 33.60
C VAL A 188 8.90 -17.89 34.29
N GLY A 189 8.05 -16.93 34.67
CA GLY A 189 8.44 -15.71 35.38
C GLY A 189 9.08 -14.62 34.51
N MET A 190 9.22 -14.83 33.20
CA MET A 190 9.80 -13.86 32.26
C MET A 190 9.25 -14.05 30.84
N ALA A 191 9.45 -13.05 29.99
CA ALA A 191 9.09 -13.09 28.58
C ALA A 191 10.16 -12.38 27.75
N THR A 192 10.18 -12.67 26.46
CA THR A 192 10.99 -11.97 25.46
C THR A 192 10.09 -11.52 24.31
N ASN A 193 10.30 -10.30 23.83
CA ASN A 193 9.63 -9.74 22.66
C ASN A 193 10.60 -8.79 21.95
N MET A 194 11.31 -9.32 20.97
CA MET A 194 12.39 -8.63 20.27
C MET A 194 11.93 -8.22 18.88
N ALA A 195 12.26 -6.98 18.52
CA ALA A 195 11.97 -6.42 17.22
C ALA A 195 12.87 -7.02 16.13
N THR A 196 12.42 -6.92 14.88
CA THR A 196 13.20 -7.25 13.68
C THR A 196 14.00 -6.04 13.21
N HIS A 197 15.14 -6.27 12.57
CA HIS A 197 16.04 -5.22 12.09
C HIS A 197 16.57 -5.52 10.69
N ASN A 198 17.03 -4.48 10.02
CA ASN A 198 17.65 -4.61 8.71
C ASN A 198 19.05 -5.27 8.83
N LEU A 199 19.31 -6.27 7.99
CA LEU A 199 20.58 -7.02 8.00
C LEU A 199 21.81 -6.13 7.73
N GLY A 200 21.75 -5.28 6.70
CA GLY A 200 22.88 -4.44 6.32
C GLY A 200 23.22 -3.43 7.40
N GLU A 201 22.21 -2.86 8.05
CA GLU A 201 22.38 -1.93 9.17
C GLU A 201 23.02 -2.57 10.39
N VAL A 202 22.55 -3.77 10.76
CA VAL A 202 23.12 -4.53 11.89
C VAL A 202 24.58 -4.92 11.60
N ILE A 203 24.89 -5.34 10.36
CA ILE A 203 26.26 -5.66 9.95
C ILE A 203 27.14 -4.40 10.01
N ASN A 204 26.68 -3.27 9.49
CA ASN A 204 27.44 -2.02 9.53
C ASN A 204 27.69 -1.56 10.97
N ALA A 205 26.70 -1.69 11.87
CA ALA A 205 26.90 -1.42 13.29
C ALA A 205 27.89 -2.39 13.95
N ALA A 206 27.85 -3.68 13.61
CA ALA A 206 28.79 -4.67 14.12
C ALA A 206 30.24 -4.35 13.67
N LYS A 207 30.43 -4.03 12.39
CA LYS A 207 31.72 -3.58 11.84
C LYS A 207 32.22 -2.31 12.53
N HIS A 208 31.33 -1.35 12.77
CA HIS A 208 31.69 -0.12 13.47
C HIS A 208 32.13 -0.39 14.91
N LEU A 209 31.41 -1.25 15.63
CA LEU A 209 31.74 -1.66 17.00
C LEU A 209 33.06 -2.46 17.08
N MET A 210 33.36 -3.29 16.08
CA MET A 210 34.66 -3.98 15.99
C MET A 210 35.81 -3.00 15.82
N ALA A 211 35.64 -1.95 15.01
CA ALA A 211 36.66 -0.92 14.82
C ALA A 211 36.75 0.07 16.00
N HIS A 212 35.65 0.29 16.73
CA HIS A 212 35.55 1.25 17.84
C HIS A 212 34.84 0.57 19.04
N PRO A 213 35.56 -0.20 19.87
CA PRO A 213 34.95 -0.96 20.98
C PRO A 213 34.24 -0.09 22.02
N ASP A 214 34.66 1.16 22.16
CA ASP A 214 34.09 2.17 23.05
C ASP A 214 32.89 2.93 22.45
N ALA A 215 32.47 2.60 21.22
CA ALA A 215 31.35 3.23 20.54
C ALA A 215 30.12 3.40 21.45
N THR A 216 29.57 4.61 21.43
CA THR A 216 28.39 5.01 22.19
C THR A 216 27.11 4.49 21.54
N LEU A 217 26.02 4.47 22.30
CA LEU A 217 24.72 4.09 21.74
C LEU A 217 24.31 5.01 20.57
N GLU A 218 24.52 6.32 20.69
CA GLU A 218 24.15 7.27 19.62
C GLU A 218 24.95 7.02 18.33
N GLU A 219 26.21 6.60 18.43
CA GLU A 219 27.01 6.22 17.26
C GLU A 219 26.48 4.94 16.61
N LEU A 220 26.12 3.92 17.40
CA LEU A 220 25.51 2.69 16.88
C LEU A 220 24.14 2.95 16.25
N MET A 221 23.34 3.85 16.83
CA MET A 221 22.03 4.23 16.30
C MET A 221 22.11 5.00 14.97
N ARG A 222 23.26 5.56 14.60
CA ARG A 222 23.45 6.08 13.24
C ARG A 222 23.40 4.97 12.20
N TYR A 223 23.85 3.76 12.55
CA TYR A 223 23.83 2.60 11.66
C TYR A 223 22.53 1.81 11.79
N VAL A 224 22.03 1.61 13.02
CA VAL A 224 20.76 0.95 13.32
C VAL A 224 19.79 1.98 13.94
N PRO A 225 19.12 2.82 13.12
CA PRO A 225 18.26 3.88 13.62
C PRO A 225 17.00 3.36 14.32
N GLY A 226 16.57 2.13 14.01
CA GLY A 226 15.42 1.49 14.64
C GLY A 226 15.07 0.15 14.01
N PRO A 227 13.97 -0.48 14.49
CA PRO A 227 13.41 -1.70 13.90
C PRO A 227 13.07 -1.56 12.40
N ASP A 228 13.00 -2.70 11.71
CA ASP A 228 12.58 -2.81 10.31
C ASP A 228 11.63 -4.00 10.15
N TRP A 229 10.33 -3.72 10.08
CA TRP A 229 9.28 -4.72 10.02
C TRP A 229 9.23 -5.43 8.66
N PRO A 230 8.90 -6.74 8.61
CA PRO A 230 8.78 -7.45 7.35
C PRO A 230 7.71 -6.87 6.43
N GLY A 231 6.61 -6.36 7.00
CA GLY A 231 5.46 -5.79 6.28
C GLY A 231 5.54 -4.29 5.99
N GLY A 232 6.64 -3.61 6.32
CA GLY A 232 6.75 -2.16 6.18
C GLY A 232 6.08 -1.41 7.33
N GLY A 233 5.32 -0.36 7.02
CA GLY A 233 4.65 0.53 7.96
C GLY A 233 5.53 1.69 8.43
N ILE A 234 5.00 2.43 9.41
CA ILE A 234 5.60 3.67 9.91
C ILE A 234 5.83 3.51 11.41
N ILE A 235 7.02 3.87 11.91
CA ILE A 235 7.28 4.04 13.35
C ILE A 235 7.38 5.53 13.64
N ILE A 236 6.69 5.96 14.70
CA ILE A 236 6.59 7.36 15.10
C ILE A 236 7.34 7.58 16.40
N GLY A 237 8.36 8.44 16.35
CA GLY A 237 9.26 8.73 17.45
C GLY A 237 10.26 7.60 17.71
N ARG A 238 11.44 7.96 18.21
CA ARG A 238 12.52 7.00 18.52
C ARG A 238 12.94 6.96 19.99
N ASP A 239 12.31 7.70 20.88
CA ASP A 239 12.68 7.70 22.30
C ASP A 239 12.53 6.31 22.94
N GLY A 240 11.43 5.62 22.66
CA GLY A 240 11.25 4.24 23.11
C GLY A 240 12.21 3.23 22.49
N ILE A 241 12.68 3.50 21.26
CA ILE A 241 13.72 2.69 20.60
C ILE A 241 15.06 2.92 21.31
N ARG A 242 15.41 4.18 21.59
CA ARG A 242 16.62 4.55 22.33
C ARG A 242 16.65 3.90 23.71
N GLU A 243 15.53 3.94 24.44
CA GLU A 243 15.40 3.27 25.74
C GLU A 243 15.60 1.75 25.61
N ALA A 244 14.98 1.13 24.61
CA ALA A 244 15.11 -0.30 24.36
C ALA A 244 16.54 -0.71 23.97
N TYR A 245 17.25 0.12 23.20
CA TYR A 245 18.64 -0.14 22.84
C TYR A 245 19.62 0.14 23.98
N ALA A 246 19.28 1.02 24.92
CA ALA A 246 20.08 1.26 26.12
C ALA A 246 19.89 0.17 27.19
N SER A 247 18.65 -0.21 27.46
CA SER A 247 18.27 -1.02 28.63
C SER A 247 17.75 -2.42 28.31
N GLY A 248 17.44 -2.70 27.04
CA GLY A 248 16.73 -3.89 26.59
C GLY A 248 15.21 -3.80 26.68
N ARG A 249 14.64 -2.70 27.20
CA ARG A 249 13.19 -2.49 27.33
C ARG A 249 12.78 -1.12 26.83
N GLY A 250 11.67 -1.05 26.12
CA GLY A 250 11.11 0.21 25.63
C GLY A 250 9.83 -0.01 24.86
N THR A 251 9.04 1.04 24.63
CA THR A 251 7.79 0.96 23.87
C THR A 251 7.82 1.97 22.73
N LEU A 252 7.51 1.50 21.53
CA LEU A 252 7.43 2.35 20.34
C LEU A 252 6.02 2.29 19.75
N THR A 253 5.61 3.35 19.06
CA THR A 253 4.34 3.41 18.35
C THR A 253 4.55 3.09 16.87
N THR A 254 3.76 2.15 16.37
CA THR A 254 3.73 1.76 14.96
C THR A 254 2.39 2.14 14.34
N ARG A 255 2.40 2.59 13.10
CA ARG A 255 1.25 3.10 12.36
C ARG A 255 1.24 2.51 10.95
N SER A 256 0.03 2.29 10.44
CA SER A 256 -0.22 1.85 9.07
C SER A 256 0.20 2.91 8.04
N ALA A 257 0.59 2.48 6.85
CA ALA A 257 0.70 3.38 5.70
C ALA A 257 -0.68 3.53 5.05
N THR A 258 -1.13 4.78 4.85
CA THR A 258 -2.47 5.09 4.33
C THR A 258 -2.43 6.27 3.37
N HIS A 259 -3.34 6.29 2.39
CA HIS A 259 -3.62 7.46 1.55
C HIS A 259 -5.13 7.60 1.30
N ILE A 260 -5.56 8.76 0.81
CA ILE A 260 -6.96 9.03 0.46
C ILE A 260 -7.12 8.89 -1.05
N GLU A 261 -8.10 8.10 -1.48
CA GLU A 261 -8.42 7.85 -2.89
C GLU A 261 -9.91 8.15 -3.16
N ASN A 262 -10.24 8.61 -4.37
CA ASN A 262 -11.62 8.66 -4.84
C ASN A 262 -11.97 7.30 -5.47
N VAL A 263 -12.69 6.45 -4.74
CA VAL A 263 -13.11 5.10 -5.23
C VAL A 263 -14.13 5.24 -6.36
N THR A 264 -14.99 6.25 -6.27
CA THR A 264 -15.88 6.68 -7.36
C THR A 264 -15.89 8.20 -7.41
N ALA A 265 -16.48 8.78 -8.45
CA ALA A 265 -16.66 10.23 -8.56
C ALA A 265 -17.44 10.85 -7.37
N ARG A 266 -18.21 10.04 -6.62
CA ARG A 266 -19.00 10.48 -5.46
C ARG A 266 -18.42 10.03 -4.10
N LYS A 267 -17.37 9.22 -4.08
CA LYS A 267 -17.02 8.47 -2.87
C LYS A 267 -15.51 8.44 -2.63
N LYS A 268 -15.12 9.03 -1.51
CA LYS A 268 -13.76 8.98 -0.98
C LYS A 268 -13.58 7.74 -0.12
N ALA A 269 -12.37 7.20 -0.08
CA ALA A 269 -11.96 6.19 0.86
C ALA A 269 -10.56 6.44 1.39
N ILE A 270 -10.32 5.97 2.60
CA ILE A 270 -8.98 5.77 3.14
C ILE A 270 -8.54 4.39 2.68
N VAL A 271 -7.41 4.32 1.97
CA VAL A 271 -6.79 3.08 1.52
C VAL A 271 -5.59 2.79 2.40
N VAL A 272 -5.60 1.62 3.05
CA VAL A 272 -4.50 1.12 3.88
C VAL A 272 -3.66 0.15 3.03
N THR A 273 -2.36 0.43 2.93
CA THR A 273 -1.42 -0.34 2.09
C THR A 273 -0.41 -1.15 2.89
N GLU A 274 -0.14 -0.78 4.13
CA GLU A 274 0.78 -1.49 5.03
C GLU A 274 0.22 -1.46 6.45
N LEU A 275 0.30 -2.59 7.16
CA LEU A 275 -0.21 -2.75 8.52
C LEU A 275 0.93 -2.85 9.54
N PRO A 276 0.67 -2.51 10.83
CA PRO A 276 1.60 -2.77 11.91
C PRO A 276 2.03 -4.23 12.01
N PHE A 277 3.20 -4.46 12.60
CA PHE A 277 3.81 -5.79 12.69
C PHE A 277 2.87 -6.79 13.41
N MET A 278 2.63 -7.93 12.75
CA MET A 278 1.75 -9.02 13.24
C MET A 278 0.26 -8.64 13.40
N VAL A 279 -0.21 -7.59 12.72
CA VAL A 279 -1.63 -7.22 12.64
C VAL A 279 -2.22 -7.66 11.29
N GLY A 280 -3.28 -8.46 11.30
CA GLY A 280 -4.00 -8.90 10.11
C GLY A 280 -5.21 -8.03 9.73
N PRO A 281 -5.58 -7.97 8.42
CA PRO A 281 -6.75 -7.23 7.93
C PRO A 281 -8.07 -7.54 8.65
N GLU A 282 -8.36 -8.82 8.97
CA GLU A 282 -9.64 -9.18 9.56
C GLU A 282 -9.82 -8.55 10.95
N ARG A 283 -8.75 -8.54 11.76
CA ARG A 283 -8.74 -7.90 13.08
C ARG A 283 -8.98 -6.39 12.98
N VAL A 284 -8.49 -5.74 11.91
CA VAL A 284 -8.76 -4.32 11.67
C VAL A 284 -10.24 -4.11 11.32
N LEU A 285 -10.79 -4.88 10.39
CA LEU A 285 -12.19 -4.80 9.99
C LEU A 285 -13.16 -5.07 11.15
N GLU A 286 -12.84 -6.07 12.00
CA GLU A 286 -13.61 -6.38 13.21
C GLU A 286 -13.67 -5.17 14.14
N ARG A 287 -12.52 -4.53 14.40
CA ARG A 287 -12.43 -3.35 15.28
C ARG A 287 -13.09 -2.12 14.69
N ILE A 288 -13.06 -1.95 13.36
CA ILE A 288 -13.82 -0.90 12.67
C ILE A 288 -15.32 -1.15 12.86
N SER A 289 -15.80 -2.39 12.63
CA SER A 289 -17.22 -2.75 12.80
C SER A 289 -17.70 -2.52 14.24
N GLU A 290 -16.91 -2.94 15.23
CA GLU A 290 -17.19 -2.70 16.65
C GLU A 290 -17.19 -1.21 16.98
N GLY A 291 -16.22 -0.45 16.45
CA GLY A 291 -16.10 0.99 16.64
C GLY A 291 -17.30 1.76 16.09
N VAL A 292 -17.79 1.40 14.91
CA VAL A 292 -18.99 2.00 14.30
C VAL A 292 -20.24 1.64 15.11
N LYS A 293 -20.43 0.36 15.48
CA LYS A 293 -21.58 -0.08 16.30
C LYS A 293 -21.66 0.64 17.64
N ASN A 294 -20.52 0.84 18.29
CA ASN A 294 -20.41 1.53 19.58
C ASN A 294 -20.31 3.05 19.45
N ARG A 295 -20.52 3.60 18.24
CA ARG A 295 -20.37 5.03 17.88
C ARG A 295 -18.99 5.62 18.16
N LYS A 296 -17.94 4.83 18.44
CA LYS A 296 -16.57 5.35 18.62
C LYS A 296 -15.95 5.83 17.30
N LEU A 297 -16.44 5.32 16.17
CA LEU A 297 -16.04 5.72 14.82
C LEU A 297 -17.26 6.30 14.10
N GLU A 298 -17.15 7.51 13.58
CA GLU A 298 -18.15 8.15 12.73
C GLU A 298 -17.59 8.42 11.32
N GLY A 299 -18.47 8.70 10.36
CA GLY A 299 -18.06 9.04 9.00
C GLY A 299 -17.64 7.84 8.14
N ILE A 300 -17.85 6.60 8.58
CA ILE A 300 -17.55 5.38 7.80
C ILE A 300 -18.85 4.82 7.22
N SER A 301 -18.87 4.60 5.91
CA SER A 301 -19.99 3.98 5.18
C SER A 301 -19.80 2.48 4.95
N GLY A 302 -18.55 2.04 4.80
CA GLY A 302 -18.18 0.64 4.57
C GLY A 302 -16.69 0.42 4.74
N ALA A 303 -16.27 -0.82 4.96
CA ALA A 303 -14.87 -1.21 4.97
C ALA A 303 -14.73 -2.59 4.33
N ILE A 304 -13.84 -2.72 3.34
CA ILE A 304 -13.68 -3.92 2.53
C ILE A 304 -12.19 -4.25 2.44
N ASP A 305 -11.84 -5.53 2.62
CA ASP A 305 -10.50 -6.01 2.34
C ASP A 305 -10.40 -6.48 0.87
N LEU A 306 -9.55 -5.81 0.11
CA LEU A 306 -9.18 -6.14 -1.27
C LEU A 306 -7.73 -6.62 -1.35
N THR A 307 -7.17 -7.08 -0.24
CA THR A 307 -5.82 -7.64 -0.17
C THR A 307 -5.72 -8.87 -1.07
N ASP A 308 -4.68 -8.90 -1.91
CA ASP A 308 -4.39 -10.05 -2.75
C ASP A 308 -2.88 -10.29 -2.88
N ARG A 309 -2.51 -11.46 -3.42
CA ARG A 309 -1.10 -11.88 -3.52
C ARG A 309 -0.29 -11.03 -4.51
N HIS A 310 -0.94 -10.42 -5.50
CA HIS A 310 -0.29 -9.68 -6.58
C HIS A 310 -0.15 -8.18 -6.28
N ASN A 311 -1.16 -7.59 -5.66
CA ASN A 311 -1.27 -6.16 -5.36
C ASN A 311 -0.93 -5.83 -3.90
N GLY A 312 -0.75 -6.83 -3.05
CA GLY A 312 -0.41 -6.66 -1.63
C GLY A 312 -1.63 -6.28 -0.78
N THR A 313 -1.36 -5.72 0.40
CA THR A 313 -2.41 -5.28 1.33
C THR A 313 -3.18 -4.09 0.76
N ARG A 314 -4.51 -4.20 0.72
CA ARG A 314 -5.38 -3.09 0.28
C ARG A 314 -6.71 -3.14 1.02
N ILE A 315 -6.80 -2.43 2.14
CA ILE A 315 -8.06 -2.26 2.87
C ILE A 315 -8.67 -0.93 2.47
N VAL A 316 -9.89 -0.95 1.94
CA VAL A 316 -10.62 0.25 1.50
C VAL A 316 -11.68 0.60 2.53
N ILE A 317 -11.51 1.73 3.21
CA ILE A 317 -12.43 2.25 4.22
C ILE A 317 -13.16 3.45 3.62
N GLU A 318 -14.40 3.21 3.25
CA GLU A 318 -15.23 4.16 2.52
C GLU A 318 -15.82 5.24 3.44
N ILE A 319 -15.64 6.51 3.07
CA ILE A 319 -16.07 7.67 3.85
C ILE A 319 -17.50 8.05 3.48
N LYS A 320 -18.30 8.39 4.50
CA LYS A 320 -19.63 8.94 4.33
C LYS A 320 -19.53 10.38 3.81
N THR A 321 -20.37 10.73 2.84
CA THR A 321 -20.42 12.07 2.24
C THR A 321 -20.48 13.17 3.31
N GLY A 322 -19.70 14.23 3.12
CA GLY A 322 -19.62 15.40 4.02
C GLY A 322 -18.69 15.25 5.21
N PHE A 323 -18.12 14.07 5.49
CA PHE A 323 -17.10 13.89 6.53
C PHE A 323 -15.69 14.20 6.00
N ASP A 324 -14.84 14.78 6.85
CA ASP A 324 -13.42 14.93 6.54
C ASP A 324 -12.71 13.55 6.67
N PRO A 325 -12.11 13.03 5.58
CA PRO A 325 -11.38 11.77 5.64
C PRO A 325 -10.22 11.77 6.66
N ASN A 326 -9.58 12.93 6.91
CA ASN A 326 -8.47 13.00 7.87
C ASN A 326 -8.96 12.89 9.31
N ALA A 327 -10.07 13.56 9.66
CA ALA A 327 -10.72 13.39 10.96
C ALA A 327 -11.18 11.94 11.21
N VAL A 328 -11.67 11.24 10.17
CA VAL A 328 -11.99 9.80 10.28
C VAL A 328 -10.72 8.96 10.47
N LEU A 329 -9.64 9.27 9.77
CA LEU A 329 -8.35 8.59 9.90
C LEU A 329 -7.75 8.72 11.31
N VAL A 330 -7.83 9.91 11.92
CA VAL A 330 -7.40 10.13 13.32
C VAL A 330 -8.20 9.24 14.29
N GLN A 331 -9.52 9.15 14.11
CA GLN A 331 -10.36 8.25 14.92
C GLN A 331 -9.95 6.78 14.73
N LEU A 332 -9.67 6.38 13.49
CA LEU A 332 -9.21 5.03 13.16
C LEU A 332 -7.90 4.70 13.88
N PHE A 333 -6.89 5.58 13.85
CA PHE A 333 -5.64 5.36 14.60
C PHE A 333 -5.86 5.25 16.11
N LYS A 334 -6.82 6.00 16.68
CA LYS A 334 -7.08 5.98 18.11
C LYS A 334 -7.82 4.73 18.59
N HIS A 335 -8.65 4.14 17.73
CA HIS A 335 -9.63 3.12 18.12
C HIS A 335 -9.45 1.77 17.43
N THR A 336 -8.50 1.64 16.51
CA THR A 336 -8.23 0.41 15.78
C THR A 336 -6.74 0.05 15.81
N PRO A 337 -6.38 -1.21 15.50
CA PRO A 337 -4.98 -1.63 15.39
C PRO A 337 -4.22 -1.02 14.20
N LEU A 338 -4.80 -0.06 13.46
CA LEU A 338 -4.08 0.69 12.44
C LEU A 338 -2.95 1.54 13.03
N GLN A 339 -3.03 1.87 14.33
CA GLN A 339 -1.91 2.33 15.13
C GLN A 339 -1.88 1.50 16.42
N ASP A 340 -0.72 0.96 16.78
CA ASP A 340 -0.54 0.13 17.96
C ASP A 340 0.83 0.40 18.60
N ASN A 341 1.02 -0.09 19.82
CA ASN A 341 2.29 0.00 20.53
C ASN A 341 3.02 -1.34 20.51
N PHE A 342 4.29 -1.34 20.12
CA PHE A 342 5.16 -2.49 20.24
C PHE A 342 6.08 -2.32 21.46
N THR A 343 5.93 -3.20 22.45
CA THR A 343 6.78 -3.22 23.64
C THR A 343 7.95 -4.17 23.44
N MET A 344 9.15 -3.60 23.30
CA MET A 344 10.42 -4.32 23.24
C MET A 344 10.81 -4.83 24.62
N ASN A 345 11.23 -6.10 24.67
CA ASN A 345 11.78 -6.74 25.85
C ASN A 345 12.82 -7.78 25.41
N ASN A 346 14.08 -7.35 25.35
CA ASN A 346 15.21 -8.08 24.77
C ASN A 346 15.83 -9.03 25.79
N VAL A 347 15.20 -10.18 25.99
CA VAL A 347 15.70 -11.25 26.87
C VAL A 347 16.13 -12.46 26.03
N ALA A 348 17.39 -12.87 26.18
CA ALA A 348 17.94 -14.07 25.54
C ALA A 348 18.91 -14.79 26.49
N LEU A 349 19.36 -15.99 26.12
CA LEU A 349 20.32 -16.76 26.90
C LEU A 349 21.76 -16.34 26.51
N VAL A 350 22.54 -15.93 27.51
CA VAL A 350 23.99 -15.67 27.41
C VAL A 350 24.68 -16.61 28.39
N ASP A 351 25.61 -17.44 27.90
CA ASP A 351 26.24 -18.51 28.68
C ASP A 351 25.23 -19.39 29.44
N GLY A 352 24.12 -19.67 28.75
CA GLY A 352 22.99 -20.42 29.26
C GLY A 352 22.06 -19.63 30.18
N ARG A 353 22.39 -18.43 30.67
CA ARG A 353 21.55 -17.70 31.64
C ARG A 353 20.67 -16.64 30.95
N PRO A 354 19.40 -16.46 31.37
CA PRO A 354 18.57 -15.36 30.87
C PRO A 354 19.18 -14.01 31.22
N HIS A 355 19.35 -13.17 30.21
CA HIS A 355 19.94 -11.84 30.35
C HIS A 355 19.17 -10.82 29.53
N THR A 356 18.97 -9.62 30.09
CA THR A 356 18.30 -8.50 29.40
C THR A 356 19.37 -7.59 28.82
N MET A 357 19.35 -7.39 27.50
CA MET A 357 20.47 -6.75 26.79
C MET A 357 20.04 -5.53 25.97
N GLY A 358 20.89 -4.51 25.99
CA GLY A 358 20.84 -3.41 25.02
C GLY A 358 21.44 -3.80 23.66
N LEU A 359 21.40 -2.88 22.70
CA LEU A 359 21.89 -3.10 21.33
C LEU A 359 23.39 -3.44 21.30
N LYS A 360 24.21 -2.65 22.01
CA LYS A 360 25.67 -2.85 22.04
C LYS A 360 26.06 -4.24 22.54
N GLU A 361 25.39 -4.70 23.60
CA GLU A 361 25.66 -6.01 24.20
C GLU A 361 25.23 -7.17 23.28
N MET A 362 24.06 -7.07 22.65
CA MET A 362 23.62 -8.07 21.67
C MET A 362 24.59 -8.17 20.47
N LEU A 363 25.09 -7.04 19.96
CA LEU A 363 26.11 -7.03 18.91
C LEU A 363 27.40 -7.70 19.39
N GLN A 364 27.86 -7.37 20.60
CA GLN A 364 29.09 -7.91 21.17
C GLN A 364 29.05 -9.44 21.28
N VAL A 365 27.95 -10.00 21.83
CA VAL A 365 27.78 -11.45 21.97
C VAL A 365 27.87 -12.15 20.61
N TRP A 366 27.27 -11.58 19.57
CA TRP A 366 27.34 -12.16 18.23
C TRP A 366 28.72 -12.01 17.58
N ILE A 367 29.39 -10.86 17.74
CA ILE A 367 30.75 -10.62 17.24
C ILE A 367 31.73 -11.62 17.85
N ASP A 368 31.66 -11.82 19.17
CA ASP A 368 32.55 -12.75 19.88
C ASP A 368 32.31 -14.19 19.44
N HIS A 369 31.05 -14.57 19.21
CA HIS A 369 30.70 -15.86 18.61
C HIS A 369 31.29 -16.01 17.20
N ARG A 370 31.19 -14.98 16.35
CA ARG A 370 31.79 -15.01 15.00
C ARG A 370 33.31 -15.15 15.02
N ARG A 371 33.99 -14.41 15.89
CA ARG A 371 35.45 -14.54 16.11
C ARG A 371 35.82 -15.96 16.52
N LEU A 372 35.08 -16.55 17.45
CA LEU A 372 35.30 -17.92 17.92
C LEU A 372 35.10 -18.94 16.78
N VAL A 373 34.01 -18.82 16.02
CA VAL A 373 33.72 -19.71 14.88
C VAL A 373 34.82 -19.63 13.82
N VAL A 374 35.24 -18.43 13.43
CA VAL A 374 36.30 -18.26 12.41
C VAL A 374 37.64 -18.78 12.91
N ARG A 375 37.96 -18.59 14.20
CA ARG A 375 39.16 -19.15 14.84
C ARG A 375 39.15 -20.68 14.80
N ARG A 376 38.10 -21.33 15.34
CA ARG A 376 37.97 -22.80 15.36
C ARG A 376 38.01 -23.40 13.96
N ARG A 377 37.32 -22.78 13.01
CA ARG A 377 37.36 -23.17 11.59
C ARG A 377 38.79 -23.13 11.03
N SER A 378 39.51 -22.06 11.33
CA SER A 378 40.89 -21.87 10.83
C SER A 378 41.84 -22.87 11.48
N GLU A 379 41.67 -23.17 12.77
CA GLU A 379 42.39 -24.25 13.47
C GLU A 379 42.11 -25.62 12.88
N PHE A 380 40.84 -25.95 12.63
CA PHE A 380 40.44 -27.22 12.00
C PHE A 380 41.07 -27.37 10.61
N ARG A 381 40.93 -26.34 9.76
CA ARG A 381 41.52 -26.32 8.41
C ARG A 381 43.04 -26.43 8.46
N ARG A 382 43.70 -25.75 9.40
CA ARG A 382 45.17 -25.81 9.57
C ARG A 382 45.58 -27.23 9.95
N THR A 383 44.94 -27.82 10.95
CA THR A 383 45.21 -29.20 11.38
C THR A 383 45.02 -30.18 10.22
N LYS A 384 43.93 -30.07 9.46
CA LYS A 384 43.68 -30.92 8.28
C LYS A 384 44.73 -30.73 7.19
N ALA A 385 45.15 -29.49 6.94
CA ALA A 385 46.20 -29.18 5.98
C ALA A 385 47.56 -29.72 6.44
N GLN A 386 47.89 -29.64 7.73
CA GLN A 386 49.11 -30.20 8.33
C GLN A 386 49.12 -31.73 8.25
N GLU A 387 48.02 -32.39 8.63
CA GLU A 387 47.85 -33.84 8.46
C GLU A 387 48.05 -34.27 7.01
N ARG A 388 47.49 -33.51 6.05
CA ARG A 388 47.62 -33.81 4.62
C ARG A 388 49.04 -33.56 4.11
N LEU A 389 49.66 -32.46 4.50
CA LEU A 389 51.03 -32.10 4.13
C LEU A 389 52.01 -33.17 4.61
N HIS A 390 51.85 -33.63 5.85
CA HIS A 390 52.64 -34.71 6.44
C HIS A 390 52.60 -36.00 5.59
N LEU A 391 51.41 -36.40 5.13
CA LEU A 391 51.26 -37.55 4.22
C LEU A 391 51.93 -37.33 2.86
N VAL A 392 51.78 -36.15 2.28
CA VAL A 392 52.36 -35.80 0.97
C VAL A 392 53.89 -35.76 1.04
N GLU A 393 54.47 -35.23 2.12
CA GLU A 393 55.92 -35.20 2.33
C GLU A 393 56.50 -36.60 2.48
N GLY A 394 55.84 -37.49 3.24
CA GLY A 394 56.22 -38.90 3.34
C GLY A 394 56.17 -39.62 1.99
N LEU A 395 55.14 -39.37 1.18
CA LEU A 395 55.03 -39.91 -0.18
C LEU A 395 56.14 -39.39 -1.10
N LEU A 396 56.41 -38.08 -1.08
CA LEU A 396 57.45 -37.49 -1.91
C LEU A 396 58.82 -38.05 -1.55
N LEU A 397 59.10 -38.26 -0.25
CA LEU A 397 60.32 -38.89 0.23
C LEU A 397 60.43 -40.34 -0.28
N ALA A 398 59.36 -41.14 -0.13
CA ALA A 398 59.32 -42.51 -0.64
C ALA A 398 59.47 -42.60 -2.17
N MET A 399 59.04 -41.57 -2.91
CA MET A 399 59.18 -41.50 -4.37
C MET A 399 60.58 -41.08 -4.83
N VAL A 400 61.46 -40.58 -3.93
CA VAL A 400 62.86 -40.30 -4.27
C VAL A 400 63.60 -41.60 -4.56
N ASP A 401 63.38 -42.64 -3.76
CA ASP A 401 63.95 -43.98 -3.94
C ASP A 401 62.87 -45.07 -3.82
N ILE A 402 62.03 -45.15 -4.86
CA ILE A 402 60.91 -46.10 -4.86
C ILE A 402 61.38 -47.56 -4.97
N ASP A 403 62.56 -47.80 -5.56
CA ASP A 403 63.08 -49.15 -5.73
C ASP A 403 63.49 -49.74 -4.36
N GLU A 404 64.11 -48.93 -3.50
CA GLU A 404 64.42 -49.33 -2.12
C GLU A 404 63.14 -49.55 -1.30
N VAL A 405 62.13 -48.68 -1.43
CA VAL A 405 60.82 -48.87 -0.78
C VAL A 405 60.19 -50.20 -1.21
N ILE A 406 60.17 -50.52 -2.51
CA ILE A 406 59.63 -51.79 -3.03
C ILE A 406 60.44 -52.98 -2.52
N GLN A 407 61.77 -52.87 -2.44
CA GLN A 407 62.63 -53.91 -1.91
C GLN A 407 62.36 -54.18 -0.42
N VAL A 408 62.20 -53.13 0.39
CA VAL A 408 61.80 -53.21 1.80
C VAL A 408 60.38 -53.80 1.93
N ILE A 409 59.46 -53.56 1.00
CA ILE A 409 58.15 -54.21 1.08
C ILE A 409 58.25 -55.69 0.69
N ARG A 410 58.95 -56.03 -0.39
CA ARG A 410 59.05 -57.41 -0.92
C ARG A 410 59.86 -58.37 -0.06
N SER A 411 60.79 -57.86 0.76
CA SER A 411 61.65 -58.67 1.63
C SER A 411 61.13 -58.76 3.07
N SER A 412 59.93 -58.25 3.34
CA SER A 412 59.24 -58.38 4.63
C SER A 412 58.31 -59.59 4.59
N ASP A 413 58.18 -60.28 5.72
CA ASP A 413 57.30 -61.45 5.83
C ASP A 413 55.80 -61.05 5.85
N ASP A 414 55.49 -59.88 6.40
CA ASP A 414 54.13 -59.32 6.47
C ASP A 414 54.11 -57.78 6.44
N ALA A 415 52.90 -57.21 6.43
CA ALA A 415 52.68 -55.77 6.35
C ALA A 415 53.18 -55.01 7.58
N ASP A 416 53.08 -55.59 8.78
CA ASP A 416 53.54 -54.96 10.02
C ASP A 416 55.08 -54.87 10.05
N ALA A 417 55.76 -55.94 9.61
CA ALA A 417 57.20 -55.96 9.41
C ALA A 417 57.65 -54.98 8.33
N ALA A 418 56.94 -54.88 7.20
CA ALA A 418 57.19 -53.85 6.17
C ALA A 418 57.05 -52.44 6.73
N LYS A 419 55.98 -52.17 7.48
CA LYS A 419 55.72 -50.88 8.11
C LYS A 419 56.85 -50.48 9.07
N SER A 420 57.22 -51.36 10.01
CA SER A 420 58.30 -51.06 10.97
C SER A 420 59.65 -50.82 10.28
N ARG A 421 59.95 -51.56 9.19
CA ARG A 421 61.19 -51.34 8.44
C ARG A 421 61.17 -50.08 7.60
N LEU A 422 60.03 -49.73 6.99
CA LEU A 422 59.88 -48.46 6.26
C LEU A 422 60.09 -47.26 7.20
N MET A 423 59.54 -47.32 8.42
CA MET A 423 59.77 -46.29 9.45
C MET A 423 61.26 -46.15 9.78
N ALA A 424 61.96 -47.27 10.01
CA ALA A 424 63.36 -47.24 10.41
C ALA A 424 64.33 -46.78 9.30
N VAL A 425 64.05 -47.12 8.03
CA VAL A 425 64.94 -46.83 6.90
C VAL A 425 64.75 -45.42 6.36
N PHE A 426 63.50 -44.95 6.28
CA PHE A 426 63.14 -43.68 5.63
C PHE A 426 62.79 -42.56 6.62
N ASP A 427 63.00 -42.77 7.92
CA ASP A 427 62.64 -41.82 9.01
C ASP A 427 61.17 -41.37 8.93
N LEU A 428 60.30 -42.33 8.64
CA LEU A 428 58.86 -42.13 8.49
C LEU A 428 58.16 -42.45 9.80
N ASP A 429 57.07 -41.74 10.09
CA ASP A 429 56.21 -42.12 11.20
C ASP A 429 55.25 -43.27 10.82
N GLU A 430 54.51 -43.74 11.83
CA GLU A 430 53.59 -44.85 11.68
C GLU A 430 52.50 -44.58 10.62
N VAL A 431 52.01 -43.34 10.55
CA VAL A 431 50.91 -42.91 9.68
C VAL A 431 51.39 -42.81 8.23
N GLN A 432 52.55 -42.22 7.98
CA GLN A 432 53.18 -42.14 6.67
C GLN A 432 53.53 -43.52 6.13
N ALA A 433 54.16 -44.37 6.94
CA ALA A 433 54.52 -45.73 6.54
C ALA A 433 53.28 -46.56 6.15
N GLN A 434 52.19 -46.46 6.93
CA GLN A 434 50.92 -47.09 6.57
C GLN A 434 50.38 -46.56 5.24
N TYR A 435 50.39 -45.24 5.05
CA TYR A 435 49.87 -44.60 3.85
C TYR A 435 50.66 -44.97 2.58
N ILE A 436 51.97 -45.18 2.71
CA ILE A 436 52.83 -45.68 1.63
C ILE A 436 52.49 -47.13 1.27
N LEU A 437 52.23 -47.99 2.25
CA LEU A 437 51.80 -49.38 2.00
C LEU A 437 50.45 -49.43 1.25
N ASP A 438 49.57 -48.49 1.52
CA ASP A 438 48.25 -48.37 0.87
C ASP A 438 48.32 -47.72 -0.53
N LEU A 439 49.52 -47.32 -0.98
CA LEU A 439 49.72 -46.65 -2.26
C LEU A 439 49.46 -47.59 -3.45
N ARG A 440 48.70 -47.10 -4.43
CA ARG A 440 48.47 -47.80 -5.71
C ARG A 440 49.59 -47.49 -6.68
N LEU A 441 50.12 -48.50 -7.38
CA LEU A 441 51.20 -48.37 -8.38
C LEU A 441 51.02 -47.21 -9.39
N ARG A 442 49.78 -46.86 -9.76
CA ARG A 442 49.48 -45.72 -10.65
C ARG A 442 49.98 -44.36 -10.13
N ARG A 443 50.20 -44.21 -8.81
CA ARG A 443 50.70 -42.99 -8.18
C ARG A 443 52.21 -42.80 -8.36
N LEU A 444 52.92 -43.76 -8.94
CA LEU A 444 54.37 -43.71 -9.18
C LEU A 444 54.76 -43.00 -10.49
N THR A 445 53.79 -42.46 -11.23
CA THR A 445 54.08 -41.76 -12.49
C THR A 445 54.76 -40.42 -12.24
N ARG A 446 55.55 -39.93 -13.21
CA ARG A 446 56.14 -38.59 -13.17
C ARG A 446 55.09 -37.49 -12.99
N MET A 447 53.91 -37.65 -13.59
CA MET A 447 52.81 -36.70 -13.45
C MET A 447 52.30 -36.66 -12.00
N SER A 448 52.09 -37.81 -11.36
CA SER A 448 51.68 -37.88 -9.95
C SER A 448 52.69 -37.23 -9.00
N ARG A 449 53.98 -37.30 -9.29
CA ARG A 449 55.00 -36.57 -8.52
C ARG A 449 54.83 -35.05 -8.63
N ILE A 450 54.65 -34.52 -9.85
CA ILE A 450 54.42 -33.08 -10.07
C ILE A 450 53.14 -32.63 -9.36
N GLU A 451 52.07 -33.42 -9.43
CA GLU A 451 50.82 -33.15 -8.71
C GLU A 451 51.04 -33.09 -7.19
N LEU A 452 51.81 -34.02 -6.62
CA LEU A 452 52.13 -34.03 -5.19
C LEU A 452 53.05 -32.87 -4.77
N GLU A 453 54.03 -32.50 -5.59
CA GLU A 453 54.88 -31.32 -5.35
C GLU A 453 54.05 -30.03 -5.36
N ALA A 454 53.13 -29.90 -6.32
CA ALA A 454 52.19 -28.77 -6.38
C ALA A 454 51.21 -28.76 -5.19
N GLU A 455 50.67 -29.93 -4.80
CA GLU A 455 49.81 -30.08 -3.62
C GLU A 455 50.54 -29.69 -2.34
N ARG A 456 51.80 -30.12 -2.16
CA ARG A 456 52.65 -29.73 -1.02
C ARG A 456 52.83 -28.22 -0.95
N ASP A 457 53.20 -27.58 -2.06
CA ASP A 457 53.47 -26.15 -2.09
C ASP A 457 52.20 -25.34 -1.82
N ASP A 458 51.04 -25.81 -2.30
CA ASP A 458 49.75 -25.22 -1.99
C ASP A 458 49.35 -25.38 -0.51
N LEU A 459 49.52 -26.57 0.04
CA LEU A 459 49.27 -26.84 1.46
C LEU A 459 50.15 -25.98 2.36
N ARG A 460 51.44 -25.81 2.04
CA ARG A 460 52.35 -24.93 2.79
C ARG A 460 51.89 -23.48 2.78
N ARG A 461 51.52 -22.95 1.60
CA ARG A 461 50.94 -21.59 1.50
C ARG A 461 49.67 -21.46 2.33
N ARG A 462 48.79 -22.47 2.28
CA ARG A 462 47.53 -22.46 3.02
C ARG A 462 47.74 -22.50 4.52
N ILE A 463 48.70 -23.29 5.00
CA ILE A 463 49.07 -23.36 6.42
C ILE A 463 49.62 -22.00 6.88
N GLU A 464 50.52 -21.38 6.10
CA GLU A 464 51.08 -20.06 6.42
C GLU A 464 49.98 -18.98 6.50
N GLU A 465 49.04 -18.97 5.56
CA GLU A 465 47.87 -18.08 5.58
C GLU A 465 47.02 -18.30 6.85
N LEU A 466 46.71 -19.56 7.19
CA LEU A 466 45.91 -19.90 8.37
C LEU A 466 46.64 -19.58 9.67
N GLU A 467 47.96 -19.78 9.73
CA GLU A 467 48.79 -19.41 10.88
C GLU A 467 48.83 -17.89 11.06
N SER A 468 48.93 -17.12 9.99
CA SER A 468 48.83 -15.65 10.03
C SER A 468 47.49 -15.19 10.62
N ILE A 469 46.38 -15.80 10.19
CA ILE A 469 45.04 -15.50 10.71
C ILE A 469 44.93 -15.83 12.21
N LEU A 470 45.49 -16.96 12.64
CA LEU A 470 45.41 -17.41 14.03
C LEU A 470 46.35 -16.66 14.99
N ALA A 471 47.45 -16.12 14.46
CA ALA A 471 48.45 -15.38 15.22
C ALA A 471 48.06 -13.92 15.48
N SER A 472 47.15 -13.33 14.68
CA SER A 472 46.79 -11.92 14.77
C SER A 472 45.29 -11.70 14.92
N ALA A 473 44.90 -10.99 15.98
CA ALA A 473 43.50 -10.59 16.18
C ALA A 473 43.00 -9.69 15.04
N ASP A 474 43.86 -8.81 14.50
CA ASP A 474 43.50 -7.90 13.41
C ASP A 474 43.32 -8.63 12.07
N GLU A 475 44.08 -9.71 11.82
CA GLU A 475 43.88 -10.57 10.64
C GLU A 475 42.59 -11.38 10.78
N LEU A 476 42.33 -11.94 11.96
CA LEU A 476 41.09 -12.64 12.26
C LEU A 476 39.88 -11.72 12.05
N ASP A 477 39.92 -10.50 12.58
CA ASP A 477 38.86 -9.52 12.43
C ASP A 477 38.67 -9.09 10.97
N ARG A 478 39.75 -8.98 10.19
CA ARG A 478 39.65 -8.74 8.74
C ARG A 478 38.90 -9.84 8.01
N VAL A 479 39.17 -11.12 8.34
CA VAL A 479 38.42 -12.25 7.78
C VAL A 479 36.96 -12.21 8.19
N VAL A 480 36.67 -11.94 9.47
CA VAL A 480 35.29 -11.83 9.97
C VAL A 480 34.55 -10.71 9.23
N VAL A 481 35.15 -9.52 9.10
CA VAL A 481 34.55 -8.38 8.41
C VAL A 481 34.31 -8.68 6.93
N SER A 482 35.26 -9.32 6.25
CA SER A 482 35.08 -9.74 4.85
C SER A 482 33.91 -10.72 4.69
N GLU A 483 33.70 -11.63 5.63
CA GLU A 483 32.55 -12.54 5.62
C GLU A 483 31.24 -11.83 5.94
N MET A 484 31.26 -10.82 6.81
CA MET A 484 30.09 -9.98 7.06
C MET A 484 29.68 -9.22 5.79
N ASP A 485 30.64 -8.71 5.03
CA ASP A 485 30.38 -8.03 3.75
C ASP A 485 29.77 -8.99 2.73
N ASP A 486 30.32 -10.20 2.59
CA ASP A 486 29.74 -11.26 1.76
C ASP A 486 28.29 -11.61 2.16
N VAL A 487 27.98 -11.61 3.45
CA VAL A 487 26.63 -11.89 3.98
C VAL A 487 25.68 -10.73 3.67
N ALA A 488 26.12 -9.49 3.84
CA ALA A 488 25.34 -8.30 3.51
C ALA A 488 25.03 -8.25 2.01
N ASP A 489 26.00 -8.56 1.15
CA ASP A 489 25.82 -8.56 -0.30
C ASP A 489 24.87 -9.66 -0.78
N ARG A 490 24.94 -10.86 -0.17
CA ARG A 490 24.13 -12.01 -0.60
C ARG A 490 22.69 -11.98 -0.07
N TYR A 491 22.48 -11.49 1.14
CA TYR A 491 21.20 -11.61 1.85
C TYR A 491 20.60 -10.27 2.28
N GLY A 492 21.31 -9.16 2.07
CA GLY A 492 20.84 -7.82 2.38
C GLY A 492 19.60 -7.42 1.58
N SER A 493 18.85 -6.48 2.13
CA SER A 493 17.72 -5.85 1.42
C SER A 493 17.54 -4.42 1.91
N PRO A 494 16.93 -3.53 1.11
CA PRO A 494 16.59 -2.19 1.56
C PRO A 494 15.67 -2.21 2.79
N ARG A 495 15.72 -1.14 3.60
CA ARG A 495 14.75 -0.90 4.68
C ARG A 495 13.34 -0.81 4.10
N ARG A 496 12.37 -1.37 4.81
CA ARG A 496 10.94 -1.35 4.46
C ARG A 496 10.17 -0.35 5.32
N THR A 497 10.42 -0.35 6.62
CA THR A 497 9.71 0.51 7.57
C THR A 497 10.22 1.95 7.52
N VAL A 498 9.29 2.91 7.46
CA VAL A 498 9.62 4.35 7.56
C VAL A 498 9.75 4.74 9.04
N LEU A 499 10.81 5.46 9.37
CA LEU A 499 11.05 6.00 10.71
C LEU A 499 10.85 7.52 10.67
N LEU A 500 9.99 8.04 11.53
CA LEU A 500 9.75 9.47 11.70
C LEU A 500 10.18 9.91 13.10
N ASP A 501 11.08 10.89 13.19
CA ASP A 501 11.34 11.59 14.44
C ASP A 501 10.26 12.65 14.65
N VAL A 502 9.94 12.91 15.92
CA VAL A 502 8.94 13.91 16.32
C VAL A 502 9.68 15.01 17.06
N ASP A 503 9.61 16.22 16.53
CA ASP A 503 10.20 17.41 17.14
C ASP A 503 9.32 17.92 18.30
N PRO A 504 9.88 18.73 19.24
CA PRO A 504 9.11 19.27 20.37
C PRO A 504 7.89 20.12 19.98
N ASP A 505 7.87 20.65 18.75
CA ASP A 505 6.75 21.40 18.19
C ASP A 505 5.69 20.51 17.50
N GLY A 506 5.89 19.18 17.50
CA GLY A 506 5.01 18.20 16.87
C GLY A 506 5.28 17.96 15.38
N SER A 507 6.21 18.69 14.76
CA SER A 507 6.63 18.41 13.39
C SER A 507 7.38 17.08 13.30
N MET A 508 7.34 16.46 12.11
CA MET A 508 7.95 15.16 11.90
C MET A 508 8.92 15.19 10.72
N HIS A 509 10.07 14.53 10.89
CA HIS A 509 11.07 14.43 9.83
C HIS A 509 11.58 12.97 9.67
N PRO A 510 11.93 12.55 8.45
CA PRO A 510 12.29 11.18 8.17
C PRO A 510 13.72 10.89 8.64
N VAL A 511 13.94 9.70 9.20
CA VAL A 511 15.25 9.25 9.68
C VAL A 511 15.90 8.34 8.65
N THR A 512 17.17 8.57 8.34
CA THR A 512 17.97 7.74 7.43
C THR A 512 19.17 7.15 8.17
N ALA A 513 19.51 5.90 7.83
CA ALA A 513 20.72 5.26 8.36
C ALA A 513 21.97 5.83 7.67
N ALA A 514 23.10 5.82 8.37
CA ALA A 514 24.39 6.21 7.83
C ALA A 514 24.75 5.35 6.60
N GLY A 515 25.07 6.01 5.49
CA GLY A 515 25.37 5.35 4.21
C GLY A 515 24.18 5.13 3.28
N ALA A 516 22.95 5.52 3.67
CA ALA A 516 21.79 5.49 2.78
C ALA A 516 21.83 6.63 1.74
N GLU A 517 21.50 6.33 0.48
CA GLU A 517 21.40 7.33 -0.59
C GLU A 517 20.06 8.08 -0.53
N GLY A 518 20.05 9.21 0.18
CA GLY A 518 18.92 10.14 0.20
C GLY A 518 17.70 9.67 1.02
N VAL A 519 16.65 10.49 1.01
CA VAL A 519 15.38 10.21 1.70
C VAL A 519 14.44 9.49 0.72
N PRO A 520 13.92 8.29 1.04
CA PRO A 520 12.96 7.61 0.19
C PRO A 520 11.70 8.46 -0.05
N ALA A 521 11.15 8.43 -1.26
CA ALA A 521 9.94 9.17 -1.61
C ALA A 521 8.75 8.84 -0.67
N GLY A 522 8.59 7.57 -0.30
CA GLY A 522 7.56 7.14 0.65
C GLY A 522 7.72 7.71 2.06
N ALA A 523 8.95 8.04 2.48
CA ALA A 523 9.18 8.71 3.77
C ALA A 523 8.74 10.18 3.74
N MET A 524 8.95 10.87 2.61
CA MET A 524 8.45 12.25 2.41
C MET A 524 6.92 12.28 2.31
N GLU A 525 6.31 11.28 1.67
CA GLU A 525 4.86 11.14 1.63
C GLU A 525 4.28 10.88 3.02
N ALA A 526 4.91 10.01 3.81
CA ALA A 526 4.53 9.76 5.20
C ALA A 526 4.59 11.02 6.07
N VAL A 527 5.58 11.89 5.89
CA VAL A 527 5.67 13.19 6.58
C VAL A 527 4.51 14.10 6.19
N ARG A 528 4.22 14.24 4.89
CA ARG A 528 3.09 15.05 4.41
C ARG A 528 1.76 14.54 4.98
N ALA A 529 1.54 13.23 4.92
CA ALA A 529 0.35 12.60 5.47
C ALA A 529 0.24 12.83 6.99
N ALA A 530 1.34 12.69 7.74
CA ALA A 530 1.36 12.94 9.18
C ALA A 530 1.01 14.40 9.54
N HIS A 531 1.50 15.37 8.77
CA HIS A 531 1.13 16.78 8.97
C HIS A 531 -0.36 17.04 8.74
N THR A 532 -0.95 16.48 7.67
CA THR A 532 -2.38 16.61 7.39
C THR A 532 -3.25 15.93 8.46
N VAL A 533 -2.81 14.77 8.96
CA VAL A 533 -3.50 14.08 10.05
C VAL A 533 -3.44 14.89 11.34
N SER A 534 -2.29 15.51 11.66
CA SER A 534 -2.13 16.32 12.87
C SER A 534 -3.05 17.55 12.89
N SER A 535 -3.30 18.19 11.75
CA SER A 535 -4.27 19.30 11.68
C SER A 535 -5.70 18.87 12.04
N ALA A 536 -6.08 17.62 11.75
CA ALA A 536 -7.41 17.08 12.05
C ALA A 536 -7.55 16.54 13.50
N GLU A 537 -6.46 16.49 14.29
CA GLU A 537 -6.52 15.99 15.68
C GLU A 537 -7.33 16.92 16.60
N ALA A 538 -7.31 18.23 16.33
CA ALA A 538 -8.08 19.23 17.07
C ALA A 538 -9.59 19.01 16.90
N ASP A 539 -10.02 18.73 15.68
CA ASP A 539 -11.41 18.48 15.31
C ASP A 539 -11.96 17.22 16.01
N VAL A 540 -11.16 16.15 16.01
CA VAL A 540 -11.51 14.91 16.74
C VAL A 540 -11.54 15.13 18.26
N ALA A 541 -10.65 15.96 18.80
CA ALA A 541 -10.67 16.31 20.22
C ALA A 541 -11.92 17.12 20.58
N ALA A 542 -12.32 18.08 19.74
CA ALA A 542 -13.55 18.86 19.89
C ALA A 542 -14.79 17.96 19.83
N ALA A 543 -14.84 17.04 18.86
CA ALA A 543 -15.92 16.07 18.74
C ALA A 543 -16.07 15.19 20.00
N ALA A 544 -14.95 14.70 20.53
CA ALA A 544 -14.94 13.89 21.75
C ALA A 544 -15.39 14.69 23.00
N ALA A 545 -15.06 15.99 23.07
CA ALA A 545 -15.49 16.87 24.14
C ALA A 545 -17.00 17.14 24.08
N ALA A 546 -17.53 17.48 22.90
CA ALA A 546 -18.96 17.69 22.67
C ALA A 546 -19.78 16.43 23.05
N ARG A 547 -19.29 15.25 22.67
CA ARG A 547 -19.94 13.98 23.03
C ARG A 547 -19.94 13.72 24.54
N LYS A 548 -18.86 14.07 25.26
CA LYS A 548 -18.84 13.99 26.74
C LYS A 548 -19.83 14.98 27.38
N ALA A 549 -20.13 16.09 26.71
CA ALA A 549 -21.14 17.05 27.13
C ALA A 549 -22.58 16.66 26.76
N GLY A 550 -22.78 15.55 26.02
CA GLY A 550 -24.09 15.09 25.55
C GLY A 550 -24.58 15.80 24.28
N GLU A 551 -23.71 16.56 23.61
CA GLU A 551 -24.01 17.30 22.38
C GLU A 551 -23.70 16.44 21.13
N ASP A 552 -24.49 15.39 20.91
CA ASP A 552 -24.27 14.43 19.81
C ASP A 552 -24.23 15.12 18.42
N ALA A 553 -25.06 16.13 18.19
CA ALA A 553 -25.07 16.89 16.94
C ALA A 553 -23.79 17.73 16.77
N GLY A 554 -23.29 18.34 17.84
CA GLY A 554 -22.04 19.10 17.83
C GLY A 554 -20.82 18.19 17.61
N ALA A 555 -20.86 16.96 18.13
CA ALA A 555 -19.82 15.96 17.92
C ALA A 555 -19.71 15.54 16.45
N VAL A 556 -20.85 15.30 15.78
CA VAL A 556 -20.89 14.98 14.34
C VAL A 556 -20.41 16.16 13.51
N SER A 557 -20.88 17.38 13.83
CA SER A 557 -20.51 18.60 13.09
C SER A 557 -19.01 18.87 13.12
N ALA A 558 -18.33 18.60 14.24
CA ALA A 558 -16.89 18.77 14.36
C ALA A 558 -16.07 17.79 13.50
N LEU A 559 -16.67 16.73 12.96
CA LEU A 559 -16.01 15.74 12.09
C LEU A 559 -16.38 15.91 10.60
N GLN A 560 -17.27 16.86 10.31
CA GLN A 560 -17.69 17.18 8.96
C GLN A 560 -16.78 18.25 8.34
N LEU A 561 -16.78 18.31 7.02
CA LEU A 561 -16.20 19.45 6.32
C LEU A 561 -16.95 20.72 6.73
N ASP A 562 -16.22 21.82 6.90
CA ASP A 562 -16.83 23.12 7.13
C ASP A 562 -17.78 23.48 6.00
N ASP A 563 -18.99 23.94 6.37
CA ASP A 563 -20.00 24.39 5.41
C ASP A 563 -19.71 25.83 4.94
N GLU A 564 -18.89 25.95 3.90
CA GLU A 564 -18.45 27.24 3.36
C GLU A 564 -19.22 27.62 2.09
N PRO A 565 -19.50 28.91 1.86
CA PRO A 565 -19.98 29.39 0.57
C PRO A 565 -19.01 29.04 -0.55
N CYS A 566 -19.51 28.45 -1.63
CA CYS A 566 -18.71 28.11 -2.81
C CYS A 566 -19.56 28.24 -4.09
N VAL A 567 -18.93 28.05 -5.25
CA VAL A 567 -19.60 28.08 -6.56
C VAL A 567 -19.35 26.76 -7.27
N VAL A 568 -20.43 26.17 -7.80
CA VAL A 568 -20.33 25.01 -8.70
C VAL A 568 -20.35 25.51 -10.13
N MET A 569 -19.45 24.96 -10.95
CA MET A 569 -19.36 25.25 -12.38
C MET A 569 -19.30 23.96 -13.19
N MET A 570 -20.06 23.94 -14.29
CA MET A 570 -20.07 22.84 -15.26
C MET A 570 -19.79 23.39 -16.65
N GLY A 571 -18.83 22.77 -17.35
CA GLY A 571 -18.49 23.07 -18.74
C GLY A 571 -19.34 22.30 -19.75
N ALA A 572 -19.42 22.80 -20.98
CA ALA A 572 -20.12 22.18 -22.11
C ALA A 572 -19.58 20.79 -22.47
N SER A 573 -18.32 20.48 -22.15
CA SER A 573 -17.72 19.15 -22.31
C SER A 573 -18.21 18.14 -21.25
N GLY A 574 -19.00 18.58 -20.27
CA GLY A 574 -19.51 17.77 -19.19
C GLY A 574 -18.58 17.65 -17.98
N LEU A 575 -17.49 18.41 -17.92
CA LEU A 575 -16.66 18.51 -16.70
C LEU A 575 -17.34 19.41 -15.67
N ILE A 576 -17.31 19.01 -14.39
CA ILE A 576 -17.91 19.75 -13.27
C ILE A 576 -16.95 19.81 -12.07
N ALA A 577 -16.94 20.96 -11.40
CA ALA A 577 -16.10 21.21 -10.24
C ALA A 577 -16.71 22.30 -9.33
N ARG A 578 -16.12 22.49 -8.14
CA ARG A 578 -16.43 23.62 -7.25
C ARG A 578 -15.23 24.55 -7.10
N THR A 579 -15.47 25.81 -6.78
CA THR A 579 -14.44 26.82 -6.54
C THR A 579 -14.95 27.90 -5.57
N SER A 580 -14.13 28.91 -5.29
CA SER A 580 -14.45 30.01 -4.38
C SER A 580 -15.60 30.89 -4.89
N PRO A 581 -16.32 31.61 -4.00
CA PRO A 581 -17.38 32.54 -4.38
C PRO A 581 -16.98 33.61 -5.39
N SER A 582 -15.69 34.00 -5.44
CA SER A 582 -15.15 34.97 -6.38
C SER A 582 -15.32 34.58 -7.85
N ALA A 583 -15.62 33.31 -8.16
CA ALA A 583 -15.88 32.88 -9.52
C ALA A 583 -17.09 33.58 -10.16
N LEU A 584 -18.10 33.97 -9.38
CA LEU A 584 -19.23 34.74 -9.91
C LEU A 584 -18.78 36.10 -10.43
N ASP A 585 -17.96 36.82 -9.66
CA ASP A 585 -17.43 38.13 -10.06
C ASP A 585 -16.57 38.03 -11.32
N VAL A 586 -15.74 36.97 -11.41
CA VAL A 586 -14.92 36.69 -12.61
C VAL A 586 -15.82 36.39 -13.81
N TRP A 587 -16.89 35.61 -13.63
CA TRP A 587 -17.83 35.27 -14.71
C TRP A 587 -18.59 36.49 -15.25
N GLU A 588 -18.98 37.41 -14.37
CA GLU A 588 -19.72 38.61 -14.75
C GLU A 588 -18.85 39.70 -15.38
N SER A 589 -17.55 39.70 -15.10
CA SER A 589 -16.59 40.70 -15.58
C SER A 589 -15.81 40.28 -16.84
N ARG A 590 -16.20 39.17 -17.48
CA ARG A 590 -15.52 38.63 -18.67
C ARG A 590 -15.50 39.60 -19.85
N SER A 591 -14.40 39.55 -20.59
CA SER A 591 -14.16 40.33 -21.79
C SER A 591 -13.65 39.45 -22.93
N SER A 592 -13.94 39.84 -24.17
CA SER A 592 -13.40 39.14 -25.36
C SER A 592 -11.88 39.23 -25.48
N GLY A 593 -11.22 40.07 -24.68
CA GLY A 593 -9.75 40.15 -24.58
C GLY A 593 -9.14 39.20 -23.55
N ASP A 594 -9.94 38.46 -22.78
CA ASP A 594 -9.44 37.56 -21.75
C ASP A 594 -8.70 36.37 -22.37
N ALA A 595 -7.66 35.90 -21.66
CA ALA A 595 -6.95 34.71 -22.07
C ALA A 595 -7.87 33.48 -21.95
N ARG A 596 -7.95 32.68 -23.01
CA ARG A 596 -8.69 31.41 -23.05
C ARG A 596 -7.95 30.34 -22.25
N ALA A 597 -8.71 29.46 -21.61
CA ALA A 597 -8.18 28.33 -20.84
C ALA A 597 -8.87 27.02 -21.27
N ASP A 598 -8.22 25.88 -21.06
CA ASP A 598 -8.84 24.60 -21.36
C ASP A 598 -10.12 24.42 -20.53
N GLY A 599 -11.22 24.00 -21.15
CA GLY A 599 -12.49 23.82 -20.45
C GLY A 599 -13.12 25.11 -19.93
N ASP A 600 -12.94 26.24 -20.62
CA ASP A 600 -13.54 27.54 -20.26
C ASP A 600 -14.99 27.75 -20.73
N GLN A 601 -15.63 26.69 -21.24
CA GLN A 601 -16.97 26.74 -21.85
C GLN A 601 -18.06 26.49 -20.83
N ILE A 602 -18.19 27.38 -19.85
CA ILE A 602 -19.10 27.14 -18.73
C ILE A 602 -20.55 27.31 -19.17
N VAL A 603 -21.37 26.28 -18.95
CA VAL A 603 -22.80 26.25 -19.31
C VAL A 603 -23.72 26.32 -18.10
N ALA A 604 -23.19 26.03 -16.91
CA ALA A 604 -23.89 26.22 -15.64
C ALA A 604 -22.91 26.73 -14.58
N LEU A 605 -23.34 27.76 -13.84
CA LEU A 605 -22.57 28.37 -12.77
C LEU A 605 -23.54 28.87 -11.70
N PHE A 606 -23.42 28.39 -10.46
CA PHE A 606 -24.32 28.81 -9.38
C PHE A 606 -23.65 28.81 -8.00
N PRO A 607 -24.00 29.78 -7.13
CA PRO A 607 -23.58 29.77 -5.73
C PRO A 607 -24.28 28.67 -4.94
N THR A 608 -23.57 28.09 -3.98
CA THR A 608 -24.05 27.06 -3.05
C THR A 608 -23.13 26.97 -1.83
N THR A 609 -23.24 25.92 -1.03
CA THR A 609 -22.32 25.64 0.09
C THR A 609 -21.68 24.26 -0.04
N THR A 610 -20.57 24.02 0.65
CA THR A 610 -19.78 22.78 0.51
C THR A 610 -20.56 21.52 0.92
N LEU A 611 -21.50 21.62 1.86
CA LEU A 611 -22.34 20.50 2.31
C LEU A 611 -23.69 20.42 1.56
N ALA A 612 -24.00 21.37 0.69
CA ALA A 612 -25.26 21.38 -0.05
C ALA A 612 -25.37 20.24 -1.08
N SER A 613 -26.61 19.95 -1.47
CA SER A 613 -26.93 19.09 -2.62
C SER A 613 -27.23 19.92 -3.86
N TYR A 614 -26.89 19.40 -5.03
CA TYR A 614 -27.23 19.97 -6.33
C TYR A 614 -27.85 18.91 -7.24
N GLY A 615 -28.56 19.35 -8.28
CA GLY A 615 -29.26 18.48 -9.22
C GLY A 615 -28.51 18.40 -10.55
N LEU A 616 -28.37 17.19 -11.08
CA LEU A 616 -27.91 16.93 -12.44
C LEU A 616 -29.12 16.63 -13.31
N ILE A 617 -29.38 17.44 -14.33
CA ILE A 617 -30.45 17.21 -15.30
C ILE A 617 -29.89 16.39 -16.45
N THR A 618 -30.58 15.31 -16.82
CA THR A 618 -30.11 14.39 -17.84
C THR A 618 -30.86 14.52 -19.16
N SER A 619 -30.26 14.00 -20.22
CA SER A 619 -30.86 13.92 -21.56
C SER A 619 -32.16 13.11 -21.58
N SER A 620 -32.34 12.19 -20.64
CA SER A 620 -33.52 11.34 -20.52
C SER A 620 -34.65 11.97 -19.68
N GLY A 621 -34.50 13.23 -19.28
CA GLY A 621 -35.57 13.96 -18.59
C GLY A 621 -35.71 13.64 -17.09
N ARG A 622 -34.66 13.09 -16.47
CA ARG A 622 -34.61 12.92 -15.00
C ARG A 622 -33.61 13.87 -14.35
N LEU A 623 -33.80 14.06 -13.05
CA LEU A 623 -32.87 14.73 -12.15
C LEU A 623 -32.21 13.68 -11.27
N VAL A 624 -30.90 13.80 -11.08
CA VAL A 624 -30.13 13.01 -10.12
C VAL A 624 -29.48 13.95 -9.10
N LEU A 625 -29.72 13.71 -7.81
CA LEU A 625 -29.09 14.47 -6.73
C LEU A 625 -27.63 14.05 -6.56
N ALA A 626 -26.77 15.04 -6.32
CA ALA A 626 -25.35 14.88 -6.01
C ALA A 626 -24.94 15.89 -4.91
N HIS A 627 -23.80 15.67 -4.26
CA HIS A 627 -23.32 16.52 -3.16
C HIS A 627 -22.12 17.35 -3.58
N VAL A 628 -22.09 18.62 -3.15
CA VAL A 628 -21.01 19.55 -3.52
C VAL A 628 -19.67 19.10 -2.94
N ALA A 629 -19.66 18.49 -1.75
CA ALA A 629 -18.48 17.93 -1.10
C ALA A 629 -17.72 16.90 -1.95
N ASP A 630 -18.40 16.25 -2.91
CA ASP A 630 -17.83 15.25 -3.80
C ASP A 630 -17.07 15.89 -4.97
N LEU A 631 -17.31 17.17 -5.26
CA LEU A 631 -16.66 17.86 -6.37
C LEU A 631 -15.22 18.26 -6.04
N PRO A 632 -14.28 18.12 -7.00
CA PRO A 632 -12.95 18.71 -6.89
C PRO A 632 -13.04 20.21 -6.63
N ALA A 633 -12.29 20.68 -5.63
CA ALA A 633 -12.12 22.11 -5.36
C ALA A 633 -10.99 22.65 -6.25
N LEU A 634 -11.35 23.49 -7.22
CA LEU A 634 -10.39 24.14 -8.10
C LEU A 634 -9.97 25.50 -7.52
N PRO A 635 -8.68 25.87 -7.65
CA PRO A 635 -8.18 27.14 -7.13
C PRO A 635 -8.85 28.32 -7.84
N ALA A 636 -8.95 29.45 -7.14
CA ALA A 636 -9.37 30.70 -7.74
C ALA A 636 -8.40 31.09 -8.86
N SER A 637 -8.93 31.41 -10.04
CA SER A 637 -8.18 31.77 -11.24
C SER A 637 -8.78 33.03 -11.87
N THR A 638 -7.96 33.78 -12.61
CA THR A 638 -8.40 34.96 -13.38
C THR A 638 -9.25 34.58 -14.59
N THR A 639 -9.05 33.37 -15.13
CA THR A 639 -9.91 32.77 -16.16
C THR A 639 -10.54 31.52 -15.57
N LEU A 640 -11.86 31.41 -15.65
CA LEU A 640 -12.59 30.24 -15.17
C LEU A 640 -12.36 29.04 -16.09
N SER A 641 -12.13 27.88 -15.47
CA SER A 641 -11.85 26.62 -16.17
C SER A 641 -12.30 25.44 -15.32
N VAL A 642 -12.86 24.42 -15.98
CA VAL A 642 -13.19 23.12 -15.37
C VAL A 642 -12.22 22.00 -15.74
N ALA A 643 -11.01 22.30 -16.24
CA ALA A 643 -10.07 21.27 -16.73
C ALA A 643 -9.64 20.24 -15.66
N GLY A 644 -9.68 20.62 -14.37
CA GLY A 644 -9.42 19.72 -13.23
C GLY A 644 -10.68 19.09 -12.63
N GLY A 645 -11.84 19.24 -13.27
CA GLY A 645 -13.11 18.69 -12.80
C GLY A 645 -13.27 17.19 -13.09
N VAL A 646 -14.36 16.62 -12.59
CA VAL A 646 -14.79 15.25 -12.92
C VAL A 646 -15.84 15.27 -14.02
N LYS A 647 -16.00 14.18 -14.78
CA LYS A 647 -17.08 14.08 -15.77
C LYS A 647 -18.42 13.92 -15.05
N ALA A 648 -19.35 14.84 -15.29
CA ALA A 648 -20.68 14.83 -14.66
C ALA A 648 -21.45 13.52 -14.91
N LYS A 649 -21.20 12.84 -16.04
CA LYS A 649 -21.78 11.51 -16.31
C LYS A 649 -21.34 10.44 -15.31
N GLU A 650 -20.12 10.51 -14.76
CA GLU A 650 -19.64 9.57 -13.75
C GLU A 650 -20.38 9.74 -12.42
N LEU A 651 -20.97 10.92 -12.22
CA LEU A 651 -21.85 11.20 -11.10
C LEU A 651 -23.27 10.68 -11.33
N LEU A 652 -23.62 10.03 -12.46
CA LEU A 652 -24.93 9.38 -12.64
C LEU A 652 -24.98 7.94 -12.09
N GLY A 653 -23.91 7.49 -11.40
CA GLY A 653 -23.78 6.14 -10.85
C GLY A 653 -24.92 5.70 -9.93
N THR A 654 -25.09 4.39 -9.77
CA THR A 654 -26.21 3.66 -9.11
C THR A 654 -27.09 4.52 -8.23
N THR A 655 -28.17 5.03 -8.83
CA THR A 655 -29.29 5.63 -8.13
C THR A 655 -30.17 4.54 -7.52
N GLU A 656 -30.70 4.76 -6.32
CA GLU A 656 -31.57 3.81 -5.63
C GLU A 656 -33.00 3.84 -6.20
N ASN A 657 -33.46 5.00 -6.69
CA ASN A 657 -34.86 5.21 -7.05
C ASN A 657 -35.15 5.17 -8.55
N THR A 658 -34.13 5.26 -9.40
CA THR A 658 -34.29 5.15 -10.85
C THR A 658 -33.21 4.24 -11.43
N ASP A 659 -33.54 3.48 -12.46
CA ASP A 659 -32.57 2.65 -13.17
C ASP A 659 -31.66 3.51 -14.04
N PRO A 660 -30.36 3.15 -14.20
CA PRO A 660 -29.49 3.79 -15.16
C PRO A 660 -30.04 3.69 -16.59
N VAL A 661 -30.05 4.80 -17.32
CA VAL A 661 -30.52 4.84 -18.71
C VAL A 661 -29.32 4.73 -19.67
N PRO A 662 -29.24 3.70 -20.54
CA PRO A 662 -28.14 3.56 -21.49
C PRO A 662 -28.01 4.77 -22.42
N GLY A 663 -26.78 5.25 -22.61
CA GLY A 663 -26.50 6.40 -23.49
C GLY A 663 -26.84 7.76 -22.91
N GLU A 664 -27.42 7.83 -21.71
CA GLU A 664 -27.73 9.08 -21.03
C GLU A 664 -26.48 9.90 -20.72
N TYR A 665 -26.63 11.23 -20.80
CA TYR A 665 -25.61 12.20 -20.43
C TYR A 665 -26.24 13.35 -19.64
N VAL A 666 -25.38 14.08 -18.91
CA VAL A 666 -25.78 15.27 -18.15
C VAL A 666 -25.86 16.45 -19.10
N VAL A 667 -27.00 17.13 -19.06
CA VAL A 667 -27.29 18.32 -19.87
C VAL A 667 -26.89 19.59 -19.12
N THR A 668 -27.17 19.66 -17.82
CA THR A 668 -26.80 20.81 -16.97
C THR A 668 -26.76 20.41 -15.49
N ALA A 669 -26.18 21.27 -14.65
CA ALA A 669 -26.22 21.20 -13.20
C ALA A 669 -27.00 22.39 -12.62
N ILE A 670 -27.76 22.17 -11.55
CA ILE A 670 -28.62 23.19 -10.94
C ILE A 670 -28.51 23.20 -9.42
N ALA A 671 -28.65 24.38 -8.81
CA ALA A 671 -28.85 24.51 -7.38
C ALA A 671 -30.18 23.89 -6.95
N MET A 672 -30.21 23.16 -5.83
CA MET A 672 -31.43 22.61 -5.23
C MET A 672 -31.96 23.45 -4.06
N SER A 673 -31.13 24.32 -3.50
CA SER A 673 -31.48 25.26 -2.43
C SER A 673 -31.03 26.68 -2.81
N ALA A 674 -31.74 27.69 -2.31
CA ALA A 674 -31.32 29.08 -2.48
C ALA A 674 -29.99 29.32 -1.75
N PRO A 675 -29.09 30.16 -2.30
CA PRO A 675 -27.86 30.51 -1.62
C PRO A 675 -28.16 31.31 -0.34
N PRO A 676 -27.39 31.15 0.75
CA PRO A 676 -27.59 31.93 1.96
C PRO A 676 -27.33 33.42 1.69
N HIS A 677 -28.31 34.28 1.99
CA HIS A 677 -28.18 35.74 1.83
C HIS A 677 -27.06 36.31 2.71
N LYS A 678 -26.15 37.11 2.13
CA LYS A 678 -25.22 37.96 2.87
C LYS A 678 -25.89 39.29 3.20
N GLY A 679 -26.41 39.44 4.42
CA GLY A 679 -26.80 40.75 4.96
C GLY A 679 -28.17 40.74 5.62
N ASP A 680 -28.15 41.09 6.91
CA ASP A 680 -29.25 41.45 7.79
C ASP A 680 -30.28 40.36 8.15
N ALA A 681 -30.06 39.77 9.32
CA ALA A 681 -31.13 39.28 10.18
C ALA A 681 -32.04 40.46 10.57
N SER A 682 -32.92 40.86 9.66
CA SER A 682 -34.06 41.73 9.97
C SER A 682 -35.33 40.99 9.61
N ASP A 683 -36.21 40.90 10.60
CA ASP A 683 -37.54 40.30 10.58
C ASP A 683 -38.38 40.71 9.36
N SER A 684 -38.28 39.97 8.25
CA SER A 684 -39.32 39.92 7.23
C SER A 684 -39.81 38.48 7.08
N ASP A 685 -40.97 38.19 7.67
CA ASP A 685 -41.73 36.94 7.58
C ASP A 685 -42.27 36.61 6.16
N ASP A 686 -41.78 37.28 5.11
CA ASP A 686 -42.16 37.01 3.72
C ASP A 686 -41.32 35.87 3.15
N ALA A 687 -41.70 34.62 3.50
CA ALA A 687 -41.11 33.37 3.00
C ALA A 687 -41.23 33.16 1.46
N SER A 688 -41.65 34.17 0.70
CA SER A 688 -41.84 34.11 -0.76
C SER A 688 -40.62 34.54 -1.57
N ASP A 689 -39.67 35.30 -1.01
CA ASP A 689 -38.52 35.83 -1.74
C ASP A 689 -37.34 34.83 -1.89
N ASP A 690 -37.34 33.73 -1.13
CA ASP A 690 -36.30 32.69 -1.15
C ASP A 690 -36.57 31.51 -2.12
N ALA A 691 -37.66 31.55 -2.88
CA ALA A 691 -38.03 30.46 -3.77
C ALA A 691 -37.20 30.46 -5.08
N LEU A 692 -36.44 29.40 -5.33
CA LEU A 692 -35.70 29.24 -6.58
C LEU A 692 -36.65 29.27 -7.81
N PRO A 693 -36.28 29.97 -8.90
CA PRO A 693 -37.15 30.12 -10.06
C PRO A 693 -37.42 28.77 -10.76
N PRO A 694 -38.61 28.57 -11.37
CA PRO A 694 -38.94 27.34 -12.10
C PRO A 694 -37.88 26.96 -13.12
N LEU A 695 -37.64 25.67 -13.31
CA LEU A 695 -36.65 25.19 -14.28
C LEU A 695 -37.31 25.03 -15.66
N ALA A 696 -36.88 25.78 -16.65
CA ALA A 696 -37.31 25.57 -18.03
C ALA A 696 -36.49 24.43 -18.66
N ILE A 697 -37.17 23.49 -19.30
CA ILE A 697 -36.63 22.29 -19.93
C ILE A 697 -37.12 22.25 -21.37
N GLY A 698 -36.20 22.30 -22.33
CA GLY A 698 -36.48 22.18 -23.75
C GLY A 698 -36.08 20.82 -24.30
N THR A 699 -36.88 20.26 -25.20
CA THR A 699 -36.61 18.95 -25.83
C THR A 699 -36.29 19.08 -27.31
N ARG A 700 -35.71 18.01 -27.86
CA ARG A 700 -35.34 17.87 -29.28
C ARG A 700 -36.55 17.99 -30.20
N HIS A 701 -37.72 17.50 -29.78
CA HIS A 701 -38.97 17.61 -30.54
C HIS A 701 -39.68 18.97 -30.36
N GLY A 702 -39.05 19.96 -29.73
CA GLY A 702 -39.62 21.29 -29.57
C GLY A 702 -40.66 21.39 -28.46
N VAL A 703 -40.65 20.47 -27.49
CA VAL A 703 -41.46 20.55 -26.28
C VAL A 703 -40.76 21.46 -25.25
N ILE A 704 -41.55 22.24 -24.52
CA ILE A 704 -41.12 23.07 -23.40
C ILE A 704 -41.90 22.69 -22.15
N LYS A 705 -41.20 22.59 -21.03
CA LYS A 705 -41.78 22.49 -19.68
C LYS A 705 -41.10 23.49 -18.77
N ARG A 706 -41.85 24.19 -17.94
CA ARG A 706 -41.30 24.85 -16.74
C ARG A 706 -41.64 23.97 -15.55
N TRP A 707 -40.66 23.28 -14.98
CA TRP A 707 -40.85 22.46 -13.79
C TRP A 707 -40.84 23.37 -12.55
N ASN A 708 -41.87 23.23 -11.71
CA ASN A 708 -42.06 24.00 -10.48
C ASN A 708 -41.10 23.62 -9.32
N ARG A 709 -40.07 22.81 -9.60
CA ARG A 709 -39.12 22.29 -8.60
C ARG A 709 -39.72 21.39 -7.52
N GLU A 710 -40.91 20.83 -7.75
CA GLU A 710 -41.51 19.81 -6.88
C GLU A 710 -40.55 18.61 -6.75
N SER A 711 -39.91 18.49 -5.59
CA SER A 711 -38.93 17.46 -5.26
C SER A 711 -39.50 16.49 -4.23
N PRO A 712 -39.43 15.16 -4.48
CA PRO A 712 -39.57 14.18 -3.42
C PRO A 712 -38.46 14.37 -2.38
N THR A 713 -38.78 14.28 -1.09
CA THR A 713 -37.78 14.48 -0.01
C THR A 713 -36.93 13.24 0.27
N THR A 714 -37.36 12.07 -0.19
CA THR A 714 -36.74 10.77 0.13
C THR A 714 -36.10 10.09 -1.07
N MET A 715 -36.12 10.72 -2.26
CA MET A 715 -35.59 10.12 -3.48
C MET A 715 -34.27 10.76 -3.85
N ASP A 716 -33.33 9.97 -4.36
CA ASP A 716 -32.05 10.44 -4.87
C ASP A 716 -32.10 10.84 -6.37
N SER A 717 -33.19 10.47 -7.04
CA SER A 717 -33.39 10.67 -8.47
C SER A 717 -34.85 10.54 -8.86
N TRP A 718 -35.31 11.33 -9.84
CA TRP A 718 -36.70 11.30 -10.33
C TRP A 718 -36.88 11.92 -11.71
N SER A 719 -37.91 11.49 -12.47
CA SER A 719 -38.33 12.17 -13.72
C SER A 719 -38.74 13.60 -13.43
N VAL A 720 -38.24 14.56 -14.21
CA VAL A 720 -38.66 15.97 -14.20
C VAL A 720 -39.44 16.35 -15.46
N ILE A 721 -39.46 15.50 -16.49
CA ILE A 721 -40.30 15.62 -17.68
C ILE A 721 -40.53 14.23 -18.27
N ASP A 722 -41.78 13.91 -18.63
CA ASP A 722 -42.09 12.67 -19.33
C ASP A 722 -41.85 12.85 -20.83
N LEU A 723 -40.84 12.17 -21.36
CA LEU A 723 -40.44 12.24 -22.77
C LEU A 723 -41.21 11.21 -23.62
N LYS A 724 -41.45 11.57 -24.89
CA LYS A 724 -41.91 10.61 -25.90
C LYS A 724 -40.72 9.77 -26.39
N ASP A 725 -41.02 8.63 -27.00
CA ASP A 725 -40.02 7.80 -27.69
C ASP A 725 -39.17 8.66 -28.65
N ASP A 726 -37.86 8.44 -28.62
CA ASP A 726 -36.83 9.19 -29.36
C ASP A 726 -36.75 10.70 -29.07
N ASP A 727 -37.45 11.25 -28.07
CA ASP A 727 -37.22 12.63 -27.62
C ASP A 727 -36.12 12.68 -26.55
N THR A 728 -35.40 13.80 -26.49
CA THR A 728 -34.34 14.02 -25.51
C THR A 728 -34.37 15.46 -25.01
N VAL A 729 -34.03 15.68 -23.75
CA VAL A 729 -33.77 17.04 -23.24
C VAL A 729 -32.51 17.58 -23.92
N VAL A 730 -32.61 18.76 -24.54
CA VAL A 730 -31.47 19.43 -25.18
C VAL A 730 -30.79 20.43 -24.23
N PHE A 731 -31.56 21.11 -23.39
CA PHE A 731 -31.03 21.98 -22.33
C PHE A 731 -32.07 22.22 -21.23
N ALA A 732 -31.59 22.61 -20.05
CA ALA A 732 -32.44 23.12 -18.99
C ALA A 732 -31.72 24.25 -18.23
N ALA A 733 -32.48 25.24 -17.77
CA ALA A 733 -31.95 26.32 -16.95
C ALA A 733 -33.07 26.96 -16.11
N PRO A 734 -32.74 27.59 -14.97
CA PRO A 734 -33.71 28.37 -14.21
C PRO A 734 -34.30 29.50 -15.06
N ALA A 735 -35.61 29.73 -14.95
CA ALA A 735 -36.34 30.72 -15.74
C ALA A 735 -37.42 31.43 -14.91
N ALA A 736 -37.16 32.68 -14.54
CA ALA A 736 -38.17 33.62 -14.04
C ALA A 736 -39.19 33.93 -15.15
N ASP A 737 -40.32 34.59 -14.83
CA ASP A 737 -41.40 34.80 -15.80
C ASP A 737 -41.00 35.74 -16.95
N GLU A 738 -40.19 36.74 -16.65
CA GLU A 738 -39.65 37.74 -17.56
C GLU A 738 -38.49 37.22 -18.44
N ASP A 739 -37.88 36.09 -18.09
CA ASP A 739 -36.75 35.54 -18.80
C ASP A 739 -37.12 35.07 -20.22
N ARG A 740 -36.14 35.08 -21.11
CA ARG A 740 -36.33 34.73 -22.51
C ARG A 740 -36.03 33.27 -22.75
N LEU A 741 -37.04 32.54 -23.23
CA LEU A 741 -36.87 31.20 -23.79
C LEU A 741 -36.46 31.33 -25.26
N VAL A 742 -35.45 30.59 -25.69
CA VAL A 742 -34.94 30.61 -27.07
C VAL A 742 -34.81 29.19 -27.59
N PHE A 743 -35.46 28.90 -28.71
CA PHE A 743 -35.35 27.65 -29.47
C PHE A 743 -34.72 27.93 -30.81
N ILE A 744 -33.81 27.07 -31.25
CA ILE A 744 -33.25 27.08 -32.61
C ILE A 744 -33.36 25.68 -33.19
N SER A 745 -33.99 25.53 -34.35
CA SER A 745 -34.11 24.25 -35.06
C SER A 745 -33.13 24.11 -36.22
N SER A 746 -32.98 22.87 -36.69
CA SER A 746 -32.02 22.45 -37.71
C SER A 746 -32.20 23.15 -39.07
N ASP A 747 -33.41 23.61 -39.40
CA ASP A 747 -33.71 24.44 -40.57
C ASP A 747 -33.37 25.93 -40.39
N SER A 748 -32.68 26.28 -39.30
CA SER A 748 -32.36 27.64 -38.90
C SER A 748 -33.57 28.50 -38.49
N SER A 749 -34.68 27.88 -38.06
CA SER A 749 -35.79 28.61 -37.45
C SER A 749 -35.50 28.90 -35.96
N LEU A 750 -35.36 30.18 -35.60
CA LEU A 750 -35.25 30.64 -34.22
C LEU A 750 -36.59 31.18 -33.71
N LEU A 751 -37.08 30.67 -32.59
CA LEU A 751 -38.24 31.19 -31.88
C LEU A 751 -37.83 31.66 -30.48
N THR A 752 -38.27 32.86 -30.10
CA THR A 752 -38.05 33.37 -28.74
C THR A 752 -39.26 34.08 -28.17
N TYR A 753 -39.56 33.82 -26.90
CA TYR A 753 -40.67 34.41 -26.14
C TYR A 753 -40.38 34.41 -24.63
N GLU A 754 -41.15 35.18 -23.87
CA GLU A 754 -41.05 35.23 -22.39
C GLU A 754 -41.51 33.93 -21.75
N ALA A 755 -40.79 33.49 -20.72
CA ALA A 755 -41.03 32.24 -20.01
C ALA A 755 -42.39 32.19 -19.30
N GLY A 756 -42.96 33.33 -18.91
CA GLY A 756 -44.31 33.46 -18.36
C GLY A 756 -45.42 32.93 -19.29
N ASN A 757 -45.15 32.82 -20.60
CA ASN A 757 -46.06 32.18 -21.56
C ASN A 757 -46.16 30.64 -21.39
N VAL A 758 -45.33 30.07 -20.53
CA VAL A 758 -45.33 28.65 -20.13
C VAL A 758 -45.60 28.62 -18.63
N ARG A 759 -46.75 28.09 -18.23
CA ARG A 759 -47.04 27.91 -16.79
C ARG A 759 -46.12 26.86 -16.17
N PRO A 760 -45.66 27.04 -14.92
CA PRO A 760 -44.99 25.98 -14.17
C PRO A 760 -45.88 24.74 -14.01
N GLN A 761 -45.28 23.56 -14.08
CA GLN A 761 -45.93 22.25 -14.01
C GLN A 761 -45.22 21.34 -13.02
N GLY A 762 -45.98 20.44 -12.41
CA GLY A 762 -45.46 19.41 -11.50
C GLY A 762 -44.65 18.32 -12.21
N ARG A 763 -44.15 17.39 -11.41
CA ARG A 763 -43.16 16.39 -11.82
C ARG A 763 -43.58 15.53 -13.03
N THR A 764 -44.80 15.01 -13.04
CA THR A 764 -45.32 14.04 -14.03
C THR A 764 -45.89 14.64 -15.31
N ALA A 765 -45.71 15.94 -15.55
CA ALA A 765 -46.16 16.55 -16.80
C ALA A 765 -45.15 16.32 -17.94
N GLY A 766 -45.65 16.00 -19.15
CA GLY A 766 -44.82 15.88 -20.36
C GLY A 766 -44.49 17.19 -21.07
N GLY A 767 -44.87 18.36 -20.51
CA GLY A 767 -44.66 19.66 -21.13
C GLY A 767 -45.73 20.08 -22.15
N MET A 768 -45.43 21.11 -22.93
CA MET A 768 -46.30 21.70 -23.96
C MET A 768 -45.49 22.01 -25.22
N ALA A 769 -46.14 22.23 -26.36
CA ALA A 769 -45.43 22.68 -27.57
C ALA A 769 -44.72 24.04 -27.34
N GLY A 770 -43.40 24.08 -27.52
CA GLY A 770 -42.56 25.28 -27.39
C GLY A 770 -42.36 25.98 -28.73
N ILE A 771 -41.85 25.24 -29.72
CA ILE A 771 -41.67 25.69 -31.11
C ILE A 771 -42.38 24.74 -32.07
N LYS A 772 -42.95 25.29 -33.15
CA LYS A 772 -43.45 24.47 -34.27
C LYS A 772 -42.30 24.16 -35.22
N LEU A 773 -41.93 22.89 -35.32
CA LEU A 773 -40.89 22.40 -36.22
C LEU A 773 -41.45 22.14 -37.62
N ALA A 774 -40.60 22.32 -38.64
CA ALA A 774 -40.86 21.83 -39.98
C ALA A 774 -40.69 20.30 -40.05
N ASP A 775 -41.29 19.65 -41.06
CA ASP A 775 -41.22 18.20 -41.21
C ASP A 775 -39.76 17.73 -41.30
N GLY A 776 -39.41 16.74 -40.48
CA GLY A 776 -38.04 16.19 -40.39
C GLY A 776 -37.02 17.08 -39.67
N CYS A 777 -37.41 18.26 -39.19
CA CYS A 777 -36.52 19.16 -38.45
C CYS A 777 -36.63 18.94 -36.95
N GLN A 778 -35.54 19.22 -36.23
CA GLN A 778 -35.44 19.07 -34.79
C GLN A 778 -34.85 20.33 -34.14
N VAL A 779 -35.07 20.51 -32.83
CA VAL A 779 -34.38 21.53 -32.05
C VAL A 779 -32.90 21.15 -31.94
N VAL A 780 -32.02 22.08 -32.33
CA VAL A 780 -30.57 21.96 -32.18
C VAL A 780 -30.14 22.48 -30.81
N THR A 781 -30.74 23.59 -30.34
CA THR A 781 -30.48 24.11 -29.00
C THR A 781 -31.70 24.80 -28.39
N PHE A 782 -31.72 24.79 -27.06
CA PHE A 782 -32.63 25.55 -26.22
C PHE A 782 -31.81 26.26 -25.15
N ASN A 783 -32.10 27.53 -24.86
CA ASN A 783 -31.45 28.24 -23.76
C ASN A 783 -32.44 29.20 -23.10
N VAL A 784 -32.13 29.58 -21.85
CA VAL A 784 -32.82 30.62 -21.10
C VAL A 784 -31.87 31.80 -20.94
N ILE A 785 -32.34 33.00 -21.30
CA ILE A 785 -31.55 34.23 -21.18
C ILE A 785 -32.25 35.15 -20.18
N PRO A 786 -31.54 35.60 -19.13
CA PRO A 786 -32.08 36.54 -18.16
C PRO A 786 -32.61 37.80 -18.83
N ALA A 787 -33.79 38.28 -18.43
CA ALA A 787 -34.44 39.43 -19.06
C ALA A 787 -33.51 40.66 -19.19
N GLY A 788 -32.75 40.96 -18.13
CA GLY A 788 -31.80 42.07 -18.07
C GLY A 788 -30.53 41.91 -18.92
N LYS A 789 -30.31 40.75 -19.54
CA LYS A 789 -29.13 40.47 -20.37
C LYS A 789 -29.45 40.32 -21.86
N VAL A 790 -30.72 40.52 -22.26
CA VAL A 790 -31.15 40.38 -23.66
C VAL A 790 -30.65 41.54 -24.53
N ALA A 791 -30.69 42.76 -23.97
CA ALA A 791 -30.30 43.96 -24.68
C ALA A 791 -28.82 43.90 -25.07
N TRP A 792 -28.53 44.27 -26.31
CA TRP A 792 -27.17 44.39 -26.82
C TRP A 792 -26.65 45.79 -26.55
N THR A 793 -25.46 45.84 -25.97
CA THR A 793 -24.70 47.07 -25.77
C THR A 793 -23.40 46.95 -26.55
N TYR A 794 -23.02 48.02 -27.23
CA TYR A 794 -21.79 48.11 -28.00
C TYR A 794 -21.25 49.53 -27.87
N GLU A 795 -20.02 49.64 -27.38
CA GLU A 795 -19.28 50.89 -27.29
C GLU A 795 -17.93 50.69 -27.96
N GLU A 796 -17.58 51.55 -28.93
CA GLU A 796 -16.28 51.54 -29.59
C GLU A 796 -15.48 52.75 -29.11
N GLY A 797 -14.39 52.48 -28.40
CA GLY A 797 -13.48 53.51 -27.89
C GLY A 797 -12.59 54.09 -28.98
N GLU A 798 -12.16 55.34 -28.82
CA GLU A 798 -11.30 56.07 -29.76
C GLU A 798 -9.93 55.40 -30.00
N ASN A 799 -9.53 54.46 -29.13
CA ASN A 799 -8.31 53.66 -29.22
C ASN A 799 -8.48 52.34 -30.02
N GLY A 800 -9.64 52.11 -30.62
CA GLY A 800 -9.95 50.89 -31.39
C GLY A 800 -10.31 49.67 -30.52
N LEU A 801 -10.40 49.82 -29.20
CA LEU A 801 -10.98 48.82 -28.30
C LEU A 801 -12.50 48.99 -28.29
N PHE A 802 -13.24 47.91 -28.45
CA PHE A 802 -14.70 47.92 -28.30
C PHE A 802 -15.11 47.07 -27.10
N SER A 803 -16.14 47.52 -26.39
CA SER A 803 -16.82 46.77 -25.34
C SER A 803 -18.20 46.38 -25.86
N ALA A 804 -18.57 45.12 -25.67
CA ALA A 804 -19.90 44.65 -26.01
C ALA A 804 -20.42 43.74 -24.90
N SER A 805 -21.71 43.84 -24.60
CA SER A 805 -22.36 42.95 -23.64
C SER A 805 -23.82 42.72 -24.03
N GLY A 806 -24.36 41.58 -23.61
CA GLY A 806 -25.70 41.13 -23.97
C GLY A 806 -25.70 39.70 -24.47
N ALA A 807 -26.88 39.17 -24.77
CA ALA A 807 -27.04 37.82 -25.27
C ALA A 807 -26.81 37.74 -26.78
N VAL A 808 -26.13 36.68 -27.22
CA VAL A 808 -25.84 36.41 -28.62
C VAL A 808 -26.27 35.00 -29.01
N VAL A 809 -26.62 34.85 -30.28
CA VAL A 809 -26.99 33.61 -30.95
C VAL A 809 -25.82 33.19 -31.84
N LEU A 810 -25.19 32.07 -31.51
CA LEU A 810 -24.25 31.36 -32.37
C LEU A 810 -25.00 30.31 -33.19
N THR A 811 -24.87 30.35 -34.50
CA THR A 811 -25.35 29.31 -35.43
C THR A 811 -24.23 28.85 -36.32
N VAL A 812 -24.15 27.55 -36.58
CA VAL A 812 -23.17 26.95 -37.49
C VAL A 812 -23.93 26.11 -38.52
N ALA A 813 -23.89 26.54 -39.79
CA ALA A 813 -24.51 25.81 -40.90
C ALA A 813 -23.50 24.89 -41.59
N GLY A 814 -23.95 23.70 -41.97
CA GLY A 814 -23.18 22.69 -42.68
C GLY A 814 -24.07 21.76 -43.50
N ASP A 815 -23.52 20.61 -43.88
CA ASP A 815 -24.22 19.54 -44.60
C ASP A 815 -24.66 18.42 -43.66
N ALA A 816 -25.95 18.06 -43.70
CA ALA A 816 -26.53 16.98 -42.92
C ALA A 816 -25.94 15.60 -43.28
N ASP A 817 -25.40 15.45 -44.49
CA ASP A 817 -24.79 14.21 -44.96
C ASP A 817 -23.29 14.10 -44.61
N ALA A 818 -22.69 15.17 -44.06
CA ALA A 818 -21.30 15.14 -43.60
C ALA A 818 -21.14 14.29 -42.34
N LEU A 819 -19.98 13.64 -42.19
CA LEU A 819 -19.67 12.87 -40.99
C LEU A 819 -19.58 13.83 -39.78
N PRO A 820 -20.22 13.52 -38.64
CA PRO A 820 -20.17 14.35 -37.44
C PRO A 820 -18.73 14.72 -37.07
N GLY A 821 -18.47 16.01 -36.83
CA GLY A 821 -17.16 16.53 -36.44
C GLY A 821 -16.13 16.68 -37.56
N THR A 822 -16.45 16.31 -38.82
CA THR A 822 -15.50 16.43 -39.95
C THR A 822 -15.62 17.72 -40.74
N GLU A 823 -16.78 18.38 -40.68
CA GLU A 823 -17.01 19.66 -41.33
C GLU A 823 -16.87 20.80 -40.33
N ASN A 824 -16.09 21.82 -40.68
CA ASN A 824 -15.95 23.03 -39.86
C ASN A 824 -17.25 23.83 -39.78
N GLY A 825 -18.01 23.85 -40.89
CA GLY A 825 -19.22 24.65 -41.04
C GLY A 825 -18.97 26.15 -41.16
N SER A 826 -20.05 26.90 -41.38
CA SER A 826 -20.03 28.37 -41.40
C SER A 826 -20.78 28.94 -40.20
N ALA A 827 -20.06 29.68 -39.34
CA ALA A 827 -20.59 30.25 -38.12
C ALA A 827 -21.10 31.68 -38.31
N LYS A 828 -22.08 32.05 -37.51
CA LYS A 828 -22.58 33.41 -37.37
C LYS A 828 -22.90 33.68 -35.91
N VAL A 829 -22.41 34.80 -35.39
CA VAL A 829 -22.78 35.32 -34.06
C VAL A 829 -23.66 36.53 -34.27
N THR A 830 -24.86 36.55 -33.68
CA THR A 830 -25.85 37.65 -33.86
C THR A 830 -26.45 38.01 -32.52
N PRO A 831 -26.54 39.29 -32.13
CA PRO A 831 -27.23 39.66 -30.90
C PRO A 831 -28.68 39.17 -30.87
N LEU A 832 -29.10 38.60 -29.73
CA LEU A 832 -30.43 38.00 -29.58
C LEU A 832 -31.55 39.03 -29.82
N GLU A 833 -31.31 40.30 -29.49
CA GLU A 833 -32.28 41.38 -29.72
C GLU A 833 -32.67 41.58 -31.19
N MET A 834 -31.84 41.15 -32.14
CA MET A 834 -32.14 41.24 -33.57
C MET A 834 -33.24 40.25 -34.01
N TYR A 835 -33.61 39.32 -33.13
CA TYR A 835 -34.65 38.33 -33.35
C TYR A 835 -35.98 38.79 -32.75
N PRO A 836 -37.02 39.04 -33.57
CA PRO A 836 -38.31 39.48 -33.05
C PRO A 836 -38.95 38.39 -32.20
N THR A 837 -39.60 38.84 -31.14
CA THR A 837 -40.39 37.97 -30.27
C THR A 837 -41.66 37.53 -31.02
N LYS A 838 -42.08 36.28 -30.81
CA LYS A 838 -43.30 35.70 -31.41
C LYS A 838 -44.07 34.92 -30.34
N GLY A 839 -45.30 34.54 -30.63
CA GLY A 839 -46.06 33.65 -29.74
C GLY A 839 -45.44 32.25 -29.62
N ARG A 840 -45.63 31.60 -28.47
CA ARG A 840 -45.29 30.18 -28.25
C ARG A 840 -45.97 29.28 -29.28
N ALA A 841 -45.32 28.15 -29.60
CA ALA A 841 -45.81 27.13 -30.54
C ALA A 841 -46.06 27.65 -31.97
N THR A 842 -45.43 28.78 -32.33
CA THR A 842 -45.39 29.27 -33.71
C THR A 842 -44.11 28.81 -34.40
N GLY A 843 -44.00 29.06 -35.71
CA GLY A 843 -42.74 28.87 -36.44
C GLY A 843 -41.76 30.01 -36.14
N GLY A 844 -40.46 29.67 -36.11
CA GLY A 844 -39.39 30.64 -35.88
C GLY A 844 -39.21 31.66 -37.01
N VAL A 845 -38.19 32.51 -36.87
CA VAL A 845 -37.63 33.34 -37.94
C VAL A 845 -36.27 32.77 -38.33
N ARG A 846 -35.88 32.92 -39.60
CA ARG A 846 -34.57 32.44 -40.06
C ARG A 846 -33.43 33.14 -39.30
N SER A 847 -32.51 32.37 -38.74
CA SER A 847 -31.31 32.82 -38.01
C SER A 847 -30.02 32.81 -38.81
N GLN A 848 -29.99 32.05 -39.89
CA GLN A 848 -28.87 31.99 -40.80
C GLN A 848 -29.38 31.57 -42.18
N ARG A 849 -28.86 32.23 -43.21
CA ARG A 849 -29.08 31.80 -44.59
C ARG A 849 -28.03 30.77 -44.98
N PHE A 850 -28.49 29.59 -45.37
CA PHE A 850 -27.64 28.53 -45.91
C PHE A 850 -27.04 28.92 -47.27
N LEU A 851 -25.74 28.68 -47.42
CA LEU A 851 -24.99 28.80 -48.66
C LEU A 851 -25.08 27.50 -49.47
N LYS A 852 -24.52 27.52 -50.69
CA LYS A 852 -24.47 26.30 -51.52
C LYS A 852 -23.66 25.22 -50.80
N GLY A 853 -24.25 24.04 -50.65
CA GLY A 853 -23.66 22.92 -49.90
C GLY A 853 -24.11 22.83 -48.44
N GLN A 854 -24.89 23.81 -47.95
CA GLN A 854 -25.45 23.79 -46.59
C GLN A 854 -26.96 23.53 -46.64
N ASN A 855 -27.44 22.67 -45.76
CA ASN A 855 -28.85 22.28 -45.68
C ASN A 855 -29.36 22.14 -44.24
N THR A 856 -28.47 22.24 -43.23
CA THR A 856 -28.84 22.16 -41.81
C THR A 856 -27.94 23.05 -40.96
N LEU A 857 -28.41 23.39 -39.76
CA LEU A 857 -27.53 23.77 -38.65
C LEU A 857 -26.93 22.51 -38.03
N ILE A 858 -25.61 22.46 -37.96
CA ILE A 858 -24.84 21.38 -37.32
C ILE A 858 -24.53 21.70 -35.85
N PHE A 859 -24.57 22.98 -35.47
CA PHE A 859 -24.40 23.46 -34.10
C PHE A 859 -25.14 24.79 -33.89
N ALA A 860 -25.66 25.02 -32.68
CA ALA A 860 -26.17 26.32 -32.27
C ALA A 860 -26.07 26.49 -30.75
N TRP A 861 -25.87 27.72 -30.29
CA TRP A 861 -25.85 28.07 -28.87
C TRP A 861 -26.37 29.49 -28.66
N VAL A 862 -27.04 29.74 -27.54
CA VAL A 862 -27.44 31.09 -27.15
C VAL A 862 -26.94 31.34 -25.73
N GLY A 863 -26.13 32.38 -25.56
CA GLY A 863 -25.51 32.69 -24.28
C GLY A 863 -25.07 34.15 -24.20
N LEU A 864 -24.39 34.49 -23.11
CA LEU A 864 -23.89 35.85 -22.88
C LEU A 864 -22.59 36.07 -23.63
N TYR A 865 -22.42 37.27 -24.20
CA TYR A 865 -21.16 37.67 -24.81
C TYR A 865 -20.12 38.04 -23.72
N PRO A 866 -18.83 37.65 -23.87
CA PRO A 866 -18.28 36.85 -24.96
C PRO A 866 -18.67 35.36 -24.85
N LEU A 867 -19.00 34.76 -26.00
CA LEU A 867 -19.14 33.31 -26.12
C LEU A 867 -17.77 32.69 -26.34
N HIS A 868 -17.54 31.55 -25.70
CA HIS A 868 -16.35 30.77 -25.95
C HIS A 868 -16.72 29.45 -26.63
N ALA A 869 -15.96 29.08 -27.68
CA ALA A 869 -16.14 27.81 -28.40
C ALA A 869 -14.83 27.00 -28.44
N SER A 870 -14.96 25.67 -28.53
CA SER A 870 -13.83 24.75 -28.65
C SER A 870 -14.16 23.49 -29.46
N THR A 871 -13.10 22.86 -29.96
CA THR A 871 -13.13 21.54 -30.61
C THR A 871 -13.39 20.42 -29.60
N GLU A 872 -13.67 19.20 -30.07
CA GLU A 872 -13.85 18.02 -29.19
C GLU A 872 -12.62 17.76 -28.31
N GLY A 873 -11.41 18.04 -28.83
CA GLY A 873 -10.16 17.93 -28.09
C GLY A 873 -9.88 19.08 -27.10
N GLY A 874 -10.81 20.03 -26.94
CA GLY A 874 -10.69 21.16 -26.01
C GLY A 874 -10.03 22.42 -26.59
N ASN A 875 -9.40 22.35 -27.77
CA ASN A 875 -8.73 23.51 -28.38
C ASN A 875 -9.73 24.66 -28.66
N PRO A 876 -9.42 25.92 -28.30
CA PRO A 876 -10.27 27.08 -28.60
C PRO A 876 -10.54 27.25 -30.10
N VAL A 877 -11.79 27.58 -30.45
CA VAL A 877 -12.21 27.99 -31.79
C VAL A 877 -12.59 29.46 -31.76
N GLU A 878 -11.99 30.25 -32.66
CA GLU A 878 -12.28 31.68 -32.79
C GLU A 878 -13.65 31.88 -33.47
N LEU A 879 -14.50 32.68 -32.84
CA LEU A 879 -15.84 32.98 -33.34
C LEU A 879 -15.83 34.28 -34.15
N PRO A 880 -16.67 34.40 -35.20
CA PRO A 880 -16.78 35.64 -35.96
C PRO A 880 -17.35 36.77 -35.10
N LYS A 881 -16.98 38.01 -35.45
CA LYS A 881 -17.53 39.21 -34.81
C LYS A 881 -19.07 39.23 -34.92
N PRO A 882 -19.78 39.80 -33.94
CA PRO A 882 -21.23 39.93 -33.99
C PRO A 882 -21.71 40.62 -35.29
N ASP A 883 -22.65 39.98 -35.99
CA ASP A 883 -23.29 40.48 -37.21
C ASP A 883 -24.77 40.80 -36.94
N MET A 884 -25.13 42.07 -37.07
CA MET A 884 -26.48 42.59 -36.78
C MET A 884 -27.56 42.05 -37.75
N ARG A 885 -27.20 41.47 -38.89
CA ARG A 885 -28.18 40.98 -39.88
C ARG A 885 -28.72 39.63 -39.45
N ARG A 886 -29.93 39.58 -38.90
CA ARG A 886 -30.57 38.33 -38.46
C ARG A 886 -30.52 37.19 -39.49
N ASP A 887 -30.81 37.45 -40.76
CA ASP A 887 -30.92 36.42 -41.79
C ASP A 887 -29.73 36.35 -42.75
N GLY A 888 -28.57 36.85 -42.31
CA GLY A 888 -27.30 36.76 -43.03
C GLY A 888 -26.74 35.33 -43.10
N SER A 889 -25.80 35.10 -44.02
CA SER A 889 -25.01 33.87 -44.06
C SER A 889 -23.81 33.94 -43.11
N GLY A 890 -23.33 32.78 -42.66
CA GLY A 890 -22.14 32.68 -41.79
C GLY A 890 -20.81 32.78 -42.54
N THR A 891 -19.74 32.87 -41.76
CA THR A 891 -18.34 32.81 -42.21
C THR A 891 -17.75 31.45 -41.90
N GLU A 892 -16.91 30.93 -42.79
CA GLU A 892 -16.26 29.63 -42.63
C GLU A 892 -15.38 29.59 -41.37
N LEU A 893 -15.50 28.51 -40.59
CA LEU A 893 -14.70 28.29 -39.39
C LEU A 893 -13.36 27.62 -39.73
N ALA A 894 -12.33 27.92 -38.94
CA ALA A 894 -11.02 27.29 -39.06
C ALA A 894 -10.99 25.85 -38.53
N ALA A 895 -11.90 25.51 -37.62
CA ALA A 895 -12.02 24.20 -36.97
C ALA A 895 -13.48 23.93 -36.57
N PRO A 896 -13.89 22.65 -36.43
CA PRO A 896 -15.25 22.31 -36.04
C PRO A 896 -15.52 22.66 -34.57
N ILE A 897 -16.71 23.17 -34.28
CA ILE A 897 -17.16 23.45 -32.92
C ILE A 897 -17.86 22.20 -32.37
N ALA A 898 -17.38 21.71 -31.23
CA ALA A 898 -18.06 20.66 -30.46
C ALA A 898 -18.75 21.24 -29.22
N PHE A 899 -18.16 22.27 -28.60
CA PHE A 899 -18.60 22.84 -27.35
C PHE A 899 -18.66 24.37 -27.43
N ALA A 900 -19.70 24.96 -26.85
CA ALA A 900 -19.81 26.41 -26.64
C ALA A 900 -20.50 26.70 -25.30
N GLY A 901 -20.11 27.79 -24.65
CA GLY A 901 -20.60 28.22 -23.34
C GLY A 901 -20.75 29.73 -23.27
#